data_AF-A0A7C6XR68-F1
#
_entry.id   AF-A0A7C6XR68-F1
#
_cell.length_a   1.000
_cell.length_b   1.000
_cell.length_c   1.000
_cell.angle_alpha   90.00
_cell.angle_beta   90.00
_cell.angle_gamma   90.00
#
_symmetry.space_group_name_H-M   'P 1'
#
loop_
_entity.id
_entity.type
_entity.pdbx_description
1 polymer ?
#
loop_
_entity_poly.entity_id
_entity_poly.type
_entity_poly.pdbx_seq_one_letter_code
_entity_poly.pdbx_strand_id
1 'polypeptide(L)'
;MSPKNKLKNQKLLQNQKLLQNHADIYHLEFDDFSRLTFFNSLSKEDIRYLITKYKIDLTVEEFENLKLIYKKSFPTILELKVLAKYWETSLSLVSAHINKIEIKSGSNKINDTLKKINILRKKQNKSNILSLNEIFNLYDKNLEQKKIKSLNMSDNLQALSCSAYTPKGKKTYSLNSFTSYETLDNNSLYKAMIKGYEHEFDLMFSFRFDLNKSLLENYIEYGFKSSNAWISSISISSKLEENKMNVFDVSTVIGFADKSKIHHFNLSNNDKILLIRLNNEKNDLLNVLNLSMNCFFKKHNSFAVINDYSLFFNLTNITKSFNININLLKKQNIDLDEFLFSEQLKYIAVIVKEKHITELLSAAKIKNLDIFEIGQIKDNNYYEMFLNGNKVFSIYNELLHNKPKQNNVAIIDEDMSYDAIHSMLGINFKETALKDLKTLNTDCDSVALNSYLSGNTIVGPYLGETQATTSQAFSIYPNYFKIKDFKVGIAFSESDKQINFIKTISTLTTTLLKIITKGYPIHQVVLEVFLFNNKNDKPKEIGEFLSTALACYEFQSLTSIPVFKPKFKFLDSPSENSYLYVNGYGYTNGKIVNNVFKQGDKIFRLSIEKDSDGLSDFNKILKLSSTITMNIEVGNITAASYVEKNIINTIIINTLNANLGFSFSIMDKSFLHSDSFEILLAIKDVSEITAFDLDYIGVVDGSGVIRFANFQITNSEILKQLNKKTLTKLESTKKTENKNVPKIIPKIKKSKSNALIISFDRCSISIYSNILTSIGFNVKEKLLAPNFVITDSLIRDLRDSITKSNIILITGDIPNENLKYYNHLINIIRTPSVLDAINQALHSYNALIFASGVGAKILFQLGFIEMGNSEEKPKFSNFNQVETPLNKLFRFSLINKNNLWLKNTTINCCNCSISSKNNHFKLPLIEIEKMLKNGQIIAQYNYDKFAISSNQKNIKDFMDLSPVGITSPKGNICGFLPSIEKCIHTSIENYLLLVEMFTNAYNYLD
;
A
#
# COMPACT_ATOMS: atom_id res chain seq x y z
N MET A 1 -13.43 34.73 36.40
CA MET A 1 -12.52 35.37 35.41
C MET A 1 -11.87 36.57 36.07
N SER A 2 -10.54 36.56 36.24
CA SER A 2 -9.82 37.66 36.92
C SER A 2 -9.53 38.84 35.98
N PRO A 3 -9.45 40.09 36.47
CA PRO A 3 -9.23 41.29 35.64
C PRO A 3 -7.91 41.29 34.86
N LYS A 4 -6.94 40.45 35.27
CA LYS A 4 -5.64 40.29 34.61
C LYS A 4 -5.72 39.60 33.23
N ASN A 5 -6.76 38.81 32.95
CA ASN A 5 -6.94 38.19 31.63
C ASN A 5 -7.59 39.13 30.60
N LYS A 6 -8.27 40.21 31.02
CA LYS A 6 -8.78 41.23 30.09
C LYS A 6 -7.64 42.10 29.52
N LEU A 7 -6.62 42.41 30.33
CA LEU A 7 -5.46 43.20 29.89
C LEU A 7 -4.48 42.43 28.99
N LYS A 8 -4.35 41.11 29.12
CA LYS A 8 -3.55 40.28 28.20
C LYS A 8 -4.24 40.09 26.84
N ASN A 9 -5.56 39.96 26.81
CA ASN A 9 -6.32 39.90 25.55
C ASN A 9 -6.47 41.27 24.87
N GLN A 10 -6.47 42.38 25.61
CA GLN A 10 -6.45 43.73 25.00
C GLN A 10 -5.08 44.09 24.39
N LYS A 11 -3.96 43.58 24.92
CA LYS A 11 -2.62 43.81 24.33
C LYS A 11 -2.38 43.07 23.01
N LEU A 12 -3.07 41.96 22.74
CA LEU A 12 -3.03 41.29 21.43
C LEU A 12 -3.92 41.94 20.36
N LEU A 13 -4.84 42.84 20.76
CA LEU A 13 -5.81 43.46 19.86
C LEU A 13 -5.39 44.85 19.35
N GLN A 14 -4.27 45.42 19.82
CA GLN A 14 -3.94 46.84 19.61
C GLN A 14 -2.75 47.15 18.68
N ASN A 15 -2.14 46.16 18.03
CA ASN A 15 -1.04 46.40 17.08
C ASN A 15 -1.34 45.78 15.70
N GLN A 16 -2.30 46.35 14.96
CA GLN A 16 -2.02 46.59 13.54
C GLN A 16 -1.25 47.91 13.47
N LYS A 17 0.02 47.91 13.89
CA LYS A 17 0.88 49.09 13.70
C LYS A 17 1.07 49.27 12.20
N LEU A 18 0.37 50.24 11.63
CA LEU A 18 0.77 50.84 10.36
C LEU A 18 2.08 51.56 10.63
N LEU A 19 3.17 51.04 10.08
CA LEU A 19 4.48 51.69 10.18
C LEU A 19 4.47 52.92 9.25
N GLN A 20 5.27 53.94 9.55
CA GLN A 20 5.27 55.17 8.73
C GLN A 20 6.63 55.44 8.08
N ASN A 21 7.75 54.93 8.62
CA ASN A 21 9.10 55.24 8.12
C ASN A 21 10.01 54.01 7.97
N HIS A 22 10.96 54.03 7.02
CA HIS A 22 11.90 52.90 6.80
C HIS A 22 12.92 52.70 7.94
N ALA A 23 13.28 53.77 8.66
CA ALA A 23 14.24 53.71 9.78
C ALA A 23 13.77 52.82 10.95
N ASP A 24 12.46 52.59 11.02
CA ASP A 24 11.81 51.73 12.02
C ASP A 24 12.29 50.27 11.96
N ILE A 25 12.82 49.83 10.80
CA ILE A 25 13.28 48.45 10.56
C ILE A 25 14.41 48.02 11.49
N TYR A 26 15.34 48.94 11.76
CA TYR A 26 16.54 48.67 12.55
C TYR A 26 16.32 48.75 14.06
N HIS A 27 15.22 49.39 14.50
CA HIS A 27 14.99 49.73 15.90
C HIS A 27 13.73 49.10 16.51
N LEU A 28 12.79 48.61 15.71
CA LEU A 28 11.55 47.99 16.18
C LEU A 28 11.53 46.47 15.93
N GLU A 29 10.90 45.74 16.85
CA GLU A 29 10.50 44.34 16.64
C GLU A 29 9.10 44.30 16.03
N PHE A 30 9.02 43.78 14.81
CA PHE A 30 7.77 43.47 14.12
C PHE A 30 7.24 42.09 14.50
N ASP A 31 5.93 42.02 14.76
CA ASP A 31 5.17 40.76 14.84
C ASP A 31 4.79 40.31 13.42
N ASP A 32 4.51 39.02 13.24
CA ASP A 32 4.27 38.38 11.94
C ASP A 32 3.05 38.98 11.19
N PHE A 33 2.10 39.59 11.91
CA PHE A 33 0.93 40.27 11.35
C PHE A 33 1.17 41.75 10.96
N SER A 34 2.37 42.29 11.16
CA SER A 34 2.69 43.69 10.88
C SER A 34 2.72 43.95 9.38
N ARG A 35 1.97 44.97 8.90
CA ARG A 35 1.99 45.39 7.49
C ARG A 35 3.19 46.28 7.21
N LEU A 36 3.93 45.95 6.16
CA LEU A 36 5.08 46.72 5.68
C LEU A 36 4.62 47.86 4.75
N THR A 37 4.07 48.92 5.29
CA THR A 37 3.61 50.12 4.55
C THR A 37 4.68 50.80 3.69
N PHE A 38 5.94 50.61 4.04
CA PHE A 38 7.12 51.08 3.32
C PHE A 38 7.70 50.02 2.35
N PHE A 39 6.99 48.91 2.11
CA PHE A 39 7.51 47.77 1.32
C PHE A 39 8.08 48.19 -0.04
N ASN A 40 7.40 49.10 -0.74
CA ASN A 40 7.83 49.57 -2.06
C ASN A 40 9.01 50.55 -2.02
N SER A 41 9.34 51.12 -0.85
CA SER A 41 10.44 52.09 -0.68
C SER A 41 11.70 51.49 -0.04
N LEU A 42 11.73 50.19 0.25
CA LEU A 42 12.89 49.51 0.84
C LEU A 42 14.12 49.54 -0.10
N SER A 43 15.32 49.75 0.45
CA SER A 43 16.57 49.52 -0.28
C SER A 43 16.96 48.02 -0.30
N LYS A 44 17.97 47.64 -1.09
CA LYS A 44 18.50 46.26 -1.10
C LYS A 44 19.10 45.85 0.25
N GLU A 45 19.67 46.80 0.99
CA GLU A 45 20.26 46.57 2.31
C GLU A 45 19.17 46.33 3.36
N ASP A 46 18.09 47.11 3.32
CA ASP A 46 16.93 46.90 4.19
C ASP A 46 16.29 45.53 3.95
N ILE A 47 16.18 45.12 2.68
CA ILE A 47 15.67 43.80 2.30
C ILE A 47 16.55 42.70 2.91
N ARG A 48 17.88 42.78 2.76
CA ARG A 48 18.81 41.79 3.33
C ARG A 48 18.66 41.70 4.85
N TYR A 49 18.53 42.84 5.51
CA TYR A 49 18.32 42.88 6.95
C TYR A 49 17.00 42.20 7.35
N LEU A 50 15.88 42.52 6.67
CA LEU A 50 14.57 41.90 6.94
C LEU A 50 14.58 40.39 6.71
N ILE A 51 15.17 39.93 5.59
CA ILE A 51 15.33 38.51 5.27
C ILE A 51 16.06 37.78 6.40
N THR A 52 17.18 38.35 6.86
CA THR A 52 18.03 37.72 7.88
C THR A 52 17.38 37.75 9.26
N LYS A 53 16.82 38.89 9.67
CA LYS A 53 16.20 39.09 10.99
C LYS A 53 14.96 38.23 11.19
N TYR A 54 14.11 38.13 10.17
CA TYR A 54 12.83 37.42 10.24
C TYR A 54 12.86 36.03 9.62
N LYS A 55 14.04 35.56 9.17
CA LYS A 55 14.24 34.24 8.52
C LYS A 55 13.24 34.03 7.37
N ILE A 56 13.17 35.00 6.47
CA ILE A 56 12.32 34.92 5.28
C ILE A 56 13.16 34.25 4.19
N ASP A 57 12.79 33.05 3.77
CA ASP A 57 13.52 32.27 2.75
C ASP A 57 13.29 32.80 1.32
N LEU A 58 13.51 34.10 1.11
CA LEU A 58 13.49 34.77 -0.20
C LEU A 58 14.87 35.30 -0.53
N THR A 59 15.22 35.29 -1.82
CA THR A 59 16.37 36.07 -2.31
C THR A 59 16.02 37.56 -2.37
N VAL A 60 17.06 38.41 -2.34
CA VAL A 60 16.88 39.87 -2.51
C VAL A 60 16.14 40.19 -3.82
N GLU A 61 16.44 39.46 -4.89
CA GLU A 61 15.81 39.62 -6.20
C GLU A 61 14.34 39.18 -6.21
N GLU A 62 14.01 38.05 -5.56
CA GLU A 62 12.61 37.62 -5.37
C GLU A 62 11.80 38.69 -4.64
N PHE A 63 12.39 39.26 -3.59
CA PHE A 63 11.78 40.31 -2.78
C PHE A 63 11.58 41.60 -3.60
N GLU A 64 12.57 42.02 -4.39
CA GLU A 64 12.42 43.18 -5.29
C GLU A 64 11.32 42.98 -6.33
N ASN A 65 11.22 41.78 -6.90
CA ASN A 65 10.16 41.46 -7.84
C ASN A 65 8.77 41.50 -7.20
N LEU A 66 8.64 41.11 -5.92
CA LEU A 66 7.39 41.23 -5.19
C LEU A 66 6.91 42.68 -5.07
N LYS A 67 7.81 43.69 -4.99
CA LYS A 67 7.43 45.11 -5.00
C LYS A 67 6.69 45.52 -6.27
N LEU A 68 7.04 44.92 -7.41
CA LEU A 68 6.36 45.18 -8.69
C LEU A 68 4.94 44.62 -8.70
N ILE A 69 4.64 43.63 -7.87
CA ILE A 69 3.32 43.01 -7.77
C ILE A 69 2.47 43.70 -6.69
N TYR A 70 3.07 44.02 -5.54
CA TYR A 70 2.47 44.74 -4.42
C TYR A 70 2.42 46.27 -4.61
N LYS A 71 2.12 46.77 -5.82
CA LYS A 71 2.13 48.22 -6.13
C LYS A 71 1.16 49.06 -5.29
N LYS A 72 0.00 48.50 -4.93
CA LYS A 72 -1.09 49.20 -4.22
C LYS A 72 -1.45 48.56 -2.87
N SER A 73 -0.69 47.57 -2.42
CA SER A 73 -0.95 46.80 -1.20
C SER A 73 0.36 46.50 -0.49
N PHE A 74 0.30 46.32 0.82
CA PHE A 74 1.49 46.11 1.66
C PHE A 74 1.42 44.74 2.30
N PRO A 75 2.39 43.84 2.04
CA PRO A 75 2.36 42.51 2.61
C PRO A 75 2.68 42.54 4.11
N THR A 76 2.25 41.50 4.81
CA THR A 76 2.75 41.19 6.16
C THR A 76 4.00 40.32 6.11
N ILE A 77 4.74 40.26 7.22
CA ILE A 77 5.90 39.34 7.35
C ILE A 77 5.45 37.88 7.18
N LEU A 78 4.29 37.53 7.74
CA LEU A 78 3.69 36.19 7.57
C LEU A 78 3.38 35.88 6.10
N GLU A 79 2.80 36.82 5.36
CA GLU A 79 2.51 36.63 3.93
C GLU A 79 3.80 36.37 3.13
N LEU A 80 4.88 37.08 3.43
CA LEU A 80 6.19 36.86 2.80
C LEU A 80 6.78 35.49 3.17
N LYS A 81 6.70 35.07 4.44
CA LYS A 81 7.13 33.73 4.88
C LYS A 81 6.33 32.61 4.18
N VAL A 82 5.01 32.77 4.05
CA VAL A 82 4.14 31.79 3.38
C VAL A 82 4.47 31.70 1.89
N LEU A 83 4.68 32.82 1.21
CA LEU A 83 5.12 32.83 -0.20
C LEU A 83 6.48 32.14 -0.37
N ALA A 84 7.46 32.49 0.47
CA ALA A 84 8.78 31.89 0.48
C ALA A 84 8.68 30.35 0.60
N LYS A 85 7.97 29.88 1.63
CA LYS A 85 7.84 28.45 1.89
C LYS A 85 7.09 27.72 0.80
N TYR A 86 6.01 28.29 0.27
CA TYR A 86 5.27 27.70 -0.84
C TYR A 86 6.16 27.54 -2.09
N TRP A 87 7.02 28.53 -2.36
CA TRP A 87 7.89 28.52 -3.52
C TRP A 87 9.07 27.53 -3.45
N GLU A 88 9.37 26.99 -2.28
CA GLU A 88 10.31 25.88 -2.08
C GLU A 88 9.67 24.50 -2.29
N THR A 89 8.33 24.41 -2.28
CA THR A 89 7.64 23.13 -2.45
C THR A 89 7.71 22.66 -3.91
N SER A 90 7.59 21.34 -4.11
CA SER A 90 7.48 20.76 -5.44
C SER A 90 6.24 21.26 -6.21
N LEU A 91 5.18 21.73 -5.53
CA LEU A 91 4.00 22.32 -6.17
C LEU A 91 4.36 23.55 -7.02
N SER A 92 5.15 24.46 -6.44
CA SER A 92 5.62 25.67 -7.12
C SER A 92 6.62 25.35 -8.24
N LEU A 93 7.52 24.38 -8.04
CA LEU A 93 8.52 24.04 -9.06
C LEU A 93 7.89 23.39 -10.31
N VAL A 94 6.80 22.66 -10.14
CA VAL A 94 6.05 22.07 -11.26
C VAL A 94 5.33 23.13 -12.10
N SER A 95 4.90 24.23 -11.50
CA SER A 95 4.33 25.37 -12.22
C SER A 95 5.39 26.36 -12.74
N ALA A 96 6.62 26.27 -12.24
CA ALA A 96 7.69 27.19 -12.61
C ALA A 96 8.02 27.13 -14.11
N HIS A 97 8.26 28.31 -14.67
CA HIS A 97 8.77 28.47 -16.03
C HIS A 97 10.22 28.01 -16.12
N ILE A 98 10.58 27.32 -17.20
CA ILE A 98 11.94 26.91 -17.54
C ILE A 98 12.40 27.77 -18.71
N ASN A 99 13.42 28.62 -18.47
CA ASN A 99 13.88 29.63 -19.41
C ASN A 99 14.99 29.10 -20.31
N LYS A 100 15.85 28.24 -19.76
CA LYS A 100 16.98 27.63 -20.45
C LYS A 100 17.04 26.15 -20.11
N ILE A 101 17.28 25.31 -21.11
CA ILE A 101 17.53 23.88 -20.92
C ILE A 101 18.95 23.64 -21.42
N GLU A 102 19.81 23.17 -20.54
CA GLU A 102 21.18 22.76 -20.83
C GLU A 102 21.23 21.24 -20.76
N ILE A 103 21.47 20.59 -21.89
CA ILE A 103 21.67 19.14 -21.94
C ILE A 103 23.17 18.94 -22.05
N LYS A 104 23.79 18.38 -21.01
CA LYS A 104 25.24 18.16 -20.98
C LYS A 104 25.68 17.02 -21.92
N SER A 105 24.77 16.07 -22.16
CA SER A 105 24.95 14.97 -23.11
C SER A 105 24.49 15.37 -24.52
N GLY A 106 25.06 14.73 -25.54
CA GLY A 106 24.59 14.85 -26.93
C GLY A 106 23.37 13.97 -27.24
N SER A 107 22.49 13.67 -26.29
CA SER A 107 21.40 12.71 -26.57
C SER A 107 20.42 13.28 -27.59
N ASN A 108 20.33 12.60 -28.74
CA ASN A 108 19.43 13.00 -29.80
C ASN A 108 17.96 12.87 -29.37
N LYS A 109 17.65 11.91 -28.49
CA LYS A 109 16.28 11.59 -28.08
C LYS A 109 15.63 12.63 -27.18
N ILE A 110 16.36 13.21 -26.21
CA ILE A 110 15.81 14.29 -25.39
C ILE A 110 15.50 15.49 -26.29
N ASN A 111 16.45 15.84 -27.18
CA ASN A 111 16.27 16.92 -28.15
C ASN A 111 15.07 16.68 -29.07
N ASP A 112 14.89 15.46 -29.59
CA ASP A 112 13.77 15.13 -30.45
C ASP A 112 12.43 15.12 -29.71
N THR A 113 12.40 14.62 -28.48
CA THR A 113 11.21 14.69 -27.61
C THR A 113 10.81 16.14 -27.33
N LEU A 114 11.79 17.00 -27.02
CA LEU A 114 11.58 18.43 -26.84
C LEU A 114 11.08 19.12 -28.12
N LYS A 115 11.63 18.77 -29.30
CA LYS A 115 11.13 19.28 -30.59
C LYS A 115 9.67 18.90 -30.81
N LYS A 116 9.30 17.63 -30.59
CA LYS A 116 7.90 17.16 -30.70
C LYS A 116 6.97 17.96 -29.79
N ILE A 117 7.35 18.12 -28.52
CA ILE A 117 6.59 18.91 -27.54
C ILE A 117 6.45 20.36 -28.00
N ASN A 118 7.53 21.00 -28.45
CA ASN A 118 7.49 22.39 -28.91
C ASN A 118 6.61 22.58 -30.15
N ILE A 119 6.58 21.63 -31.08
CA ILE A 119 5.66 21.64 -32.23
C ILE A 119 4.20 21.60 -31.75
N LEU A 120 3.89 20.73 -30.79
CA LEU A 120 2.54 20.62 -30.22
C LEU A 120 2.14 21.89 -29.44
N ARG A 121 3.08 22.51 -28.72
CA ARG A 121 2.86 23.78 -28.00
C ARG A 121 2.52 24.92 -28.96
N LYS A 122 3.27 25.04 -30.06
CA LYS A 122 3.02 26.04 -31.13
C LYS A 122 1.63 25.88 -31.75
N LYS A 123 1.16 24.64 -31.97
CA LYS A 123 -0.20 24.37 -32.48
C LYS A 123 -1.32 24.77 -31.52
N GLN A 124 -1.03 24.97 -30.23
CA GLN A 124 -2.02 25.29 -29.20
C GLN A 124 -2.03 26.77 -28.77
N ASN A 125 -1.37 27.67 -29.52
CA ASN A 125 -1.24 29.10 -29.20
C ASN A 125 -0.74 29.39 -27.77
N LYS A 126 0.05 28.48 -27.18
CA LYS A 126 0.66 28.68 -25.85
C LYS A 126 1.97 29.46 -25.96
N SER A 127 2.33 30.18 -24.89
CA SER A 127 3.54 30.99 -24.79
C SER A 127 4.83 30.22 -25.13
N ASN A 128 5.91 30.91 -25.49
CA ASN A 128 7.19 30.27 -25.82
C ASN A 128 7.89 29.59 -24.61
N ILE A 129 7.40 29.74 -23.38
CA ILE A 129 8.12 29.38 -22.14
C ILE A 129 7.60 28.05 -21.57
N LEU A 130 8.46 27.03 -21.46
CA LEU A 130 8.08 25.67 -21.06
C LEU A 130 7.85 25.58 -19.54
N SER A 131 6.86 24.81 -19.09
CA SER A 131 6.74 24.36 -17.69
C SER A 131 6.38 22.88 -17.63
N LEU A 132 6.62 22.22 -16.49
CA LEU A 132 6.27 20.81 -16.31
C LEU A 132 4.75 20.60 -16.44
N ASN A 133 3.94 21.51 -15.89
CA ASN A 133 2.48 21.49 -16.07
C ASN A 133 2.04 21.58 -17.54
N GLU A 134 2.77 22.29 -18.41
CA GLU A 134 2.46 22.26 -19.84
C GLU A 134 2.72 20.90 -20.46
N ILE A 135 3.82 20.24 -20.10
CA ILE A 135 4.12 18.88 -20.55
C ILE A 135 3.03 17.92 -20.09
N PHE A 136 2.57 18.02 -18.83
CA PHE A 136 1.48 17.21 -18.29
C PHE A 136 0.13 17.48 -18.96
N ASN A 137 -0.15 18.71 -19.38
CA ASN A 137 -1.37 18.98 -20.15
C ASN A 137 -1.30 18.37 -21.57
N LEU A 138 -0.13 18.32 -22.19
CA LEU A 138 0.07 17.65 -23.49
C LEU A 138 0.00 16.14 -23.35
N TYR A 139 0.50 15.63 -22.23
CA TYR A 139 0.42 14.25 -21.81
C TYR A 139 -1.03 13.77 -21.76
N ASP A 140 -1.92 14.52 -21.08
CA ASP A 140 -3.35 14.22 -20.98
C ASP A 140 -4.03 14.26 -22.36
N LYS A 141 -3.75 15.29 -23.18
CA LYS A 141 -4.32 15.41 -24.53
C LYS A 141 -3.88 14.30 -25.49
N ASN A 142 -2.66 13.78 -25.35
CA ASN A 142 -2.16 12.68 -26.18
C ASN A 142 -3.01 11.41 -25.95
N LEU A 143 -3.41 11.14 -24.69
CA LEU A 143 -4.33 10.06 -24.36
C LEU A 143 -5.71 10.25 -25.02
N GLU A 144 -6.27 11.46 -24.93
CA GLU A 144 -7.57 11.80 -25.53
C GLU A 144 -7.57 11.58 -27.06
N GLN A 145 -6.52 12.03 -27.75
CA GLN A 145 -6.39 11.93 -29.21
C GLN A 145 -6.26 10.49 -29.72
N LYS A 146 -5.62 9.61 -28.95
CA LYS A 146 -5.47 8.18 -29.29
C LYS A 146 -6.79 7.38 -29.18
N LYS A 147 -7.94 8.06 -29.02
CA LYS A 147 -9.26 7.45 -28.80
C LYS A 147 -9.28 6.45 -27.66
N ILE A 148 -8.40 6.65 -26.67
CA ILE A 148 -8.56 6.10 -25.32
C ILE A 148 -9.63 6.99 -24.65
N LYS A 149 -10.82 7.03 -25.27
CA LYS A 149 -11.84 8.09 -25.23
C LYS A 149 -12.59 8.21 -23.91
N SER A 150 -12.26 7.37 -22.93
CA SER A 150 -12.86 7.35 -21.60
C SER A 150 -11.92 7.91 -20.53
N LEU A 151 -10.82 8.55 -20.93
CA LEU A 151 -9.85 9.20 -20.06
C LEU A 151 -9.77 10.69 -20.41
N ASN A 152 -10.71 11.50 -19.95
CA ASN A 152 -10.28 12.84 -19.55
C ASN A 152 -9.34 12.61 -18.36
N MET A 153 -8.03 12.78 -18.50
CA MET A 153 -7.09 12.70 -17.36
C MET A 153 -6.94 14.04 -16.64
N SER A 154 -7.51 15.08 -17.25
CA SER A 154 -8.10 16.13 -16.44
C SER A 154 -9.22 15.58 -15.59
N ASP A 155 -9.47 14.24 -15.42
CA ASP A 155 -10.42 13.67 -14.47
C ASP A 155 -9.90 13.03 -13.17
N ASN A 156 -8.61 12.74 -13.01
CA ASN A 156 -8.32 11.68 -12.05
C ASN A 156 -6.94 11.57 -11.44
N LEU A 157 -6.92 10.93 -10.26
CA LEU A 157 -5.79 10.28 -9.54
C LEU A 157 -5.19 10.98 -8.33
N GLN A 158 -6.05 11.33 -7.37
CA GLN A 158 -5.67 11.30 -5.95
C GLN A 158 -6.36 10.19 -5.15
N ALA A 159 -7.27 9.42 -5.77
CA ALA A 159 -8.07 8.39 -5.11
C ALA A 159 -7.43 6.98 -5.07
N LEU A 160 -6.28 6.76 -5.74
CA LEU A 160 -5.68 5.43 -5.91
C LEU A 160 -4.34 5.21 -5.18
N SER A 161 -3.84 6.18 -4.41
CA SER A 161 -2.44 6.15 -3.98
C SER A 161 -2.24 6.27 -2.47
N CYS A 162 -2.21 5.16 -1.73
CA CYS A 162 -1.37 5.10 -0.54
C CYS A 162 -0.08 4.38 -0.91
N SER A 163 0.99 5.14 -1.15
CA SER A 163 2.36 4.62 -1.24
C SER A 163 3.18 5.27 -0.15
N ALA A 164 3.46 4.54 0.93
CA ALA A 164 4.47 4.93 1.91
C ALA A 164 5.84 4.44 1.41
N TYR A 165 6.79 5.35 1.24
CA TYR A 165 8.17 5.04 0.89
C TYR A 165 9.06 4.99 2.15
N THR A 166 10.12 4.17 2.12
CA THR A 166 11.21 4.19 3.10
C THR A 166 12.55 4.33 2.37
N PRO A 167 13.36 5.38 2.63
CA PRO A 167 14.71 5.45 2.07
C PRO A 167 15.59 4.38 2.71
N LYS A 168 16.27 3.60 1.85
CA LYS A 168 17.33 2.62 2.14
C LYS A 168 17.17 1.84 3.45
N GLY A 169 16.59 0.64 3.33
CA GLY A 169 16.65 -0.43 4.32
C GLY A 169 15.28 -0.77 4.89
N LYS A 170 14.91 -2.05 4.81
CA LYS A 170 13.62 -2.67 5.18
C LYS A 170 12.47 -2.44 4.19
N LYS A 171 12.40 -3.34 3.21
CA LYS A 171 11.20 -3.59 2.40
C LYS A 171 10.14 -4.29 3.27
N THR A 172 9.04 -3.61 3.57
CA THR A 172 7.82 -4.27 4.07
C THR A 172 6.70 -4.11 3.04
N TYR A 173 5.74 -5.02 3.04
CA TYR A 173 4.58 -4.96 2.15
C TYR A 173 3.35 -5.21 3.00
N SER A 174 2.33 -4.38 2.85
CA SER A 174 1.01 -4.63 3.41
C SER A 174 -0.06 -4.17 2.44
N LEU A 175 -1.16 -4.89 2.37
CA LEU A 175 -2.27 -4.61 1.46
C LEU A 175 -3.54 -4.73 2.30
N ASN A 176 -4.02 -3.60 2.83
CA ASN A 176 -5.19 -3.58 3.70
C ASN A 176 -6.42 -3.00 2.98
N SER A 177 -7.54 -3.73 3.15
CA SER A 177 -8.95 -3.41 2.92
C SER A 177 -9.46 -3.08 1.51
N PHE A 178 -10.30 -3.98 0.97
CA PHE A 178 -11.31 -3.74 -0.07
C PHE A 178 -12.63 -4.41 0.40
N THR A 179 -13.67 -3.64 0.77
CA THR A 179 -14.95 -4.24 1.26
C THR A 179 -16.23 -3.49 0.85
N SER A 180 -16.28 -2.88 -0.33
CA SER A 180 -17.52 -2.25 -0.82
C SER A 180 -17.66 -2.41 -2.35
N TYR A 181 -18.35 -3.47 -2.77
CA TYR A 181 -18.82 -3.63 -4.15
C TYR A 181 -20.20 -4.26 -4.07
N GLU A 182 -21.27 -3.49 -4.26
CA GLU A 182 -22.64 -4.03 -4.26
C GLU A 182 -23.36 -4.01 -5.60
N THR A 183 -22.84 -3.37 -6.64
CA THR A 183 -23.56 -3.30 -7.92
C THR A 183 -22.63 -3.26 -9.14
N LEU A 184 -22.81 -4.21 -10.06
CA LEU A 184 -22.78 -4.10 -11.54
C LEU A 184 -21.95 -5.12 -12.33
N ASP A 185 -22.47 -5.32 -13.55
CA ASP A 185 -22.33 -6.44 -14.48
C ASP A 185 -20.97 -6.68 -15.15
N ASN A 186 -20.81 -7.94 -15.56
CA ASN A 186 -19.74 -8.53 -16.36
C ASN A 186 -19.41 -7.72 -17.62
N ASN A 187 -18.38 -6.86 -17.62
CA ASN A 187 -17.38 -6.75 -18.69
C ASN A 187 -16.33 -5.64 -18.45
N SER A 188 -15.06 -6.06 -18.36
CA SER A 188 -13.78 -5.32 -18.31
C SER A 188 -13.51 -4.47 -17.06
N LEU A 189 -12.39 -4.73 -16.37
CA LEU A 189 -11.87 -3.92 -15.25
C LEU A 189 -11.64 -2.46 -15.63
N TYR A 190 -11.41 -2.16 -16.90
CA TYR A 190 -11.34 -0.80 -17.40
C TYR A 190 -12.72 -0.10 -17.41
N LYS A 191 -13.80 -0.77 -17.82
CA LYS A 191 -15.16 -0.24 -17.60
C LYS A 191 -15.63 -0.37 -16.16
N ALA A 192 -15.10 -1.25 -15.32
CA ALA A 192 -15.41 -1.26 -13.89
C ALA A 192 -14.67 -0.13 -13.14
N MET A 193 -13.43 0.17 -13.52
CA MET A 193 -12.65 1.32 -13.05
C MET A 193 -13.26 2.64 -13.51
N ILE A 194 -13.85 2.68 -14.71
CA ILE A 194 -14.49 3.88 -15.31
C ILE A 194 -16.00 3.98 -15.00
N LYS A 195 -16.77 2.89 -14.91
CA LYS A 195 -18.16 2.93 -14.42
C LYS A 195 -18.25 3.00 -12.91
N GLY A 196 -17.30 2.45 -12.15
CA GLY A 196 -17.13 2.83 -10.74
C GLY A 196 -16.83 4.33 -10.59
N TYR A 197 -16.17 4.88 -11.60
CA TYR A 197 -15.95 6.32 -11.74
C TYR A 197 -17.25 7.11 -12.02
N GLU A 198 -18.00 6.72 -13.05
CA GLU A 198 -19.24 7.36 -13.51
C GLU A 198 -20.48 7.07 -12.61
N HIS A 199 -20.49 5.96 -11.86
CA HIS A 199 -21.59 5.46 -11.01
C HIS A 199 -21.22 5.23 -9.54
N GLU A 200 -20.13 5.82 -9.06
CA GLU A 200 -19.86 6.01 -7.63
C GLU A 200 -19.25 4.88 -6.75
N PHE A 201 -18.25 4.09 -7.20
CA PHE A 201 -17.53 3.12 -6.32
C PHE A 201 -16.03 2.85 -6.58
N ASP A 202 -15.39 2.28 -5.54
CA ASP A 202 -13.96 2.33 -5.15
C ASP A 202 -13.02 1.25 -5.72
N LEU A 203 -11.77 1.63 -6.03
CA LEU A 203 -10.58 0.77 -5.92
C LEU A 203 -9.55 1.53 -5.05
N MET A 204 -9.32 1.11 -3.81
CA MET A 204 -8.32 1.71 -2.91
C MET A 204 -7.24 0.68 -2.52
N PHE A 205 -6.02 0.85 -3.03
CA PHE A 205 -4.84 0.17 -2.50
C PHE A 205 -4.31 0.92 -1.29
N SER A 206 -4.53 0.40 -0.07
CA SER A 206 -3.83 0.90 1.12
C SER A 206 -2.60 0.04 1.43
N PHE A 207 -1.40 0.57 1.13
CA PHE A 207 -0.14 0.05 1.67
C PHE A 207 0.18 0.81 2.95
N ARG A 208 0.36 0.09 4.05
CA ARG A 208 0.67 0.62 5.38
C ARG A 208 1.89 -0.06 6.01
N PHE A 209 2.98 0.66 6.18
CA PHE A 209 4.12 0.23 6.99
C PHE A 209 3.88 0.59 8.46
N ASP A 210 4.20 -0.33 9.39
CA ASP A 210 4.35 -0.01 10.82
C ASP A 210 5.84 0.00 11.19
N LEU A 211 6.38 1.18 11.50
CA LEU A 211 7.63 1.38 12.22
C LEU A 211 7.41 1.16 13.71
N ASN A 212 8.11 0.19 14.31
CA ASN A 212 8.41 0.13 15.74
C ASN A 212 9.89 -0.25 15.90
N LYS A 213 10.64 0.60 16.61
CA LYS A 213 11.93 0.27 17.19
C LYS A 213 12.03 1.07 18.50
N SER A 214 12.26 0.41 19.61
CA SER A 214 12.62 1.02 20.87
C SER A 214 14.10 0.76 21.17
N LEU A 215 14.82 1.86 21.37
CA LEU A 215 15.78 2.11 22.43
C LEU A 215 16.54 0.94 23.06
N LEU A 216 17.86 0.96 22.87
CA LEU A 216 18.81 0.96 23.99
C LEU A 216 20.03 1.82 23.60
N GLU A 217 20.22 2.93 24.32
CA GLU A 217 21.31 3.90 24.16
C GLU A 217 22.59 3.45 24.88
N ASN A 218 23.71 4.00 24.41
CA ASN A 218 25.08 4.02 24.96
C ASN A 218 26.00 2.82 24.66
N TYR A 219 26.59 2.82 23.46
CA TYR A 219 28.05 2.68 23.29
C TYR A 219 28.53 3.62 22.15
N ILE A 220 29.61 4.33 22.46
CA ILE A 220 30.24 5.46 21.75
C ILE A 220 31.18 4.98 20.63
N GLU A 221 31.21 5.75 19.52
CA GLU A 221 32.20 5.88 18.42
C GLU A 221 32.84 4.66 17.71
N TYR A 222 32.93 4.82 16.37
CA TYR A 222 33.63 4.03 15.32
C TYR A 222 32.95 2.77 14.73
N GLY A 223 32.66 2.87 13.42
CA GLY A 223 32.79 1.75 12.47
C GLY A 223 31.50 1.30 11.74
N PHE A 224 31.47 1.49 10.42
CA PHE A 224 30.58 0.79 9.46
C PHE A 224 30.30 -0.66 9.88
N LYS A 225 29.02 -1.05 10.02
CA LYS A 225 28.41 -2.37 9.75
C LYS A 225 27.15 -2.57 10.58
N SER A 226 26.18 -3.24 9.95
CA SER A 226 25.22 -4.18 10.53
C SER A 226 24.27 -3.72 11.65
N SER A 227 22.99 -4.07 11.45
CA SER A 227 22.04 -4.60 12.45
C SER A 227 21.96 -3.95 13.83
N ASN A 228 20.76 -3.54 14.24
CA ASN A 228 20.19 -3.96 15.53
C ASN A 228 18.68 -3.67 15.58
N ALA A 229 18.01 -4.33 16.51
CA ALA A 229 16.60 -4.71 16.51
C ALA A 229 15.80 -4.02 17.65
N TRP A 230 14.46 -4.16 17.62
CA TRP A 230 13.54 -4.37 18.77
C TRP A 230 12.73 -3.25 19.48
N ILE A 231 11.53 -3.69 19.95
CA ILE A 231 10.61 -3.29 21.06
C ILE A 231 9.79 -1.98 20.87
N SER A 232 8.84 -1.61 21.73
CA SER A 232 7.43 -2.03 21.94
C SER A 232 6.72 -0.90 22.71
N SER A 233 5.39 -0.96 22.89
CA SER A 233 4.55 0.03 23.60
C SER A 233 5.08 0.46 24.99
N ILE A 234 4.86 1.72 25.43
CA ILE A 234 4.14 2.12 26.68
C ILE A 234 4.33 3.62 27.02
N SER A 235 3.25 4.20 27.58
CA SER A 235 3.12 5.39 28.43
C SER A 235 3.62 6.77 27.99
N ILE A 236 2.75 7.76 28.20
CA ILE A 236 3.08 9.17 28.38
C ILE A 236 4.21 9.32 29.41
N SER A 237 5.33 9.92 29.02
CA SER A 237 6.09 10.82 29.88
C SER A 237 6.40 12.08 29.09
N SER A 238 5.88 13.19 29.62
CA SER A 238 6.10 14.55 29.15
C SER A 238 7.58 14.94 29.07
N LYS A 239 7.91 15.70 28.01
CA LYS A 239 9.12 16.51 27.73
C LYS A 239 10.19 15.87 26.84
N LEU A 240 10.81 16.77 26.07
CA LEU A 240 11.93 16.67 25.12
C LEU A 240 11.45 16.47 23.67
N GLU A 241 11.33 17.52 22.84
CA GLU A 241 12.39 18.41 22.31
C GLU A 241 13.55 17.64 21.65
N GLU A 242 13.78 18.00 20.39
CA GLU A 242 14.98 17.75 19.57
C GLU A 242 15.28 16.31 19.13
N ASN A 243 14.70 15.89 18.01
CA ASN A 243 15.46 15.60 16.77
C ASN A 243 14.51 15.27 15.60
N LYS A 244 14.77 15.92 14.46
CA LYS A 244 13.89 16.02 13.29
C LYS A 244 14.13 14.87 12.31
N MET A 245 13.17 13.95 12.19
CA MET A 245 12.83 13.21 10.96
C MET A 245 11.66 12.27 11.26
N ASN A 246 10.45 12.68 10.89
CA ASN A 246 9.23 11.86 10.91
C ASN A 246 8.43 12.23 9.65
N VAL A 247 8.78 11.67 8.50
CA VAL A 247 7.99 11.81 7.27
C VAL A 247 7.11 10.55 7.16
N PHE A 248 5.86 10.65 7.64
CA PHE A 248 4.80 9.71 7.30
C PHE A 248 4.10 10.26 6.07
N ASP A 249 4.35 9.62 4.93
CA ASP A 249 3.90 10.04 3.60
C ASP A 249 2.47 9.49 3.35
N VAL A 250 1.47 10.38 3.29
CA VAL A 250 0.10 10.06 2.86
C VAL A 250 -0.37 11.18 1.94
N SER A 251 0.12 11.21 0.71
CA SER A 251 -0.48 12.02 -0.37
C SER A 251 -1.70 11.30 -0.94
N THR A 252 -2.84 11.47 -0.27
CA THR A 252 -4.18 11.13 -0.75
C THR A 252 -5.15 12.28 -0.49
N VAL A 253 -5.67 12.92 -1.54
CA VAL A 253 -7.00 13.52 -1.39
C VAL A 253 -7.98 12.35 -1.25
N ILE A 254 -8.46 12.15 -0.03
CA ILE A 254 -9.58 11.27 0.29
C ILE A 254 -10.85 12.00 -0.16
N GLY A 255 -11.02 12.09 -1.48
CA GLY A 255 -12.10 12.77 -2.15
C GLY A 255 -12.16 12.33 -3.60
N PHE A 256 -13.11 11.46 -3.91
CA PHE A 256 -13.40 11.02 -5.27
C PHE A 256 -13.97 12.19 -6.10
N ALA A 257 -13.38 12.53 -7.25
CA ALA A 257 -14.17 12.89 -8.43
C ALA A 257 -13.34 13.06 -9.70
N ASP A 258 -14.08 12.80 -10.78
CA ASP A 258 -13.85 13.21 -12.15
C ASP A 258 -13.44 14.68 -12.11
N LYS A 259 -12.24 15.05 -12.58
CA LYS A 259 -11.62 16.37 -12.83
C LYS A 259 -12.12 17.22 -14.06
N SER A 260 -12.72 16.70 -15.15
CA SER A 260 -13.81 17.29 -15.99
C SER A 260 -15.03 17.61 -15.14
N LYS A 261 -15.13 17.03 -13.94
CA LYS A 261 -16.00 17.51 -12.86
C LYS A 261 -15.28 18.01 -11.59
N ILE A 262 -13.95 18.20 -11.55
CA ILE A 262 -13.28 18.98 -10.48
C ILE A 262 -13.59 20.46 -10.75
N HIS A 263 -13.88 20.81 -12.00
CA HIS A 263 -14.60 22.03 -12.35
C HIS A 263 -16.12 22.01 -12.01
N HIS A 264 -16.67 20.88 -11.54
CA HIS A 264 -18.09 20.70 -11.16
C HIS A 264 -18.34 20.17 -9.74
N PHE A 265 -17.32 20.07 -8.87
CA PHE A 265 -17.56 20.37 -7.48
C PHE A 265 -17.82 21.87 -7.44
N ASN A 266 -19.09 22.25 -7.47
CA ASN A 266 -19.50 23.57 -7.04
C ASN A 266 -19.17 23.62 -5.55
N LEU A 267 -17.89 23.84 -5.23
CA LEU A 267 -17.45 24.45 -3.99
C LEU A 267 -18.26 25.72 -3.91
N SER A 268 -19.34 25.64 -3.15
CA SER A 268 -20.24 26.77 -3.03
C SER A 268 -19.56 27.77 -2.13
N ASN A 269 -19.75 29.04 -2.43
CA ASN A 269 -19.57 30.08 -1.44
C ASN A 269 -20.24 29.64 -0.12
N ASN A 270 -19.49 29.69 0.97
CA ASN A 270 -19.87 29.25 2.32
C ASN A 270 -19.81 27.75 2.63
N ASP A 271 -19.29 26.90 1.73
CA ASP A 271 -18.93 25.52 2.14
C ASP A 271 -17.96 25.56 3.32
N LYS A 272 -18.17 24.69 4.30
CA LYS A 272 -17.43 24.73 5.57
C LYS A 272 -16.13 23.95 5.48
N ILE A 273 -15.09 24.50 6.11
CA ILE A 273 -13.79 23.85 6.29
C ILE A 273 -13.72 23.36 7.74
N LEU A 274 -13.62 22.05 7.90
CA LEU A 274 -13.44 21.38 9.18
C LEU A 274 -12.07 20.71 9.23
N LEU A 275 -11.55 20.52 10.44
CA LEU A 275 -10.39 19.68 10.70
C LEU A 275 -10.80 18.45 11.49
N ILE A 276 -10.37 17.27 11.04
CA ILE A 276 -10.39 16.04 11.83
C ILE A 276 -9.06 15.95 12.55
N ARG A 277 -9.08 15.90 13.88
CA ARG A 277 -7.87 15.68 14.70
C ARG A 277 -7.54 14.19 14.75
N LEU A 278 -6.27 13.88 14.54
CA LEU A 278 -5.74 12.53 14.66
C LEU A 278 -5.02 12.40 16.01
N ASN A 279 -5.78 12.03 17.06
CA ASN A 279 -5.22 11.81 18.39
C ASN A 279 -4.35 10.55 18.43
N ASN A 280 -4.73 9.55 17.66
CA ASN A 280 -3.93 8.39 17.32
C ASN A 280 -3.79 8.35 15.80
N GLU A 281 -2.76 9.03 15.29
CA GLU A 281 -2.47 9.21 13.85
C GLU A 281 -2.85 7.99 13.02
N LYS A 282 -2.45 6.80 13.47
CA LYS A 282 -2.70 5.57 12.74
C LYS A 282 -4.16 5.09 12.77
N ASN A 283 -4.77 5.01 13.95
CA ASN A 283 -6.14 4.48 14.06
C ASN A 283 -7.17 5.48 13.51
N ASP A 284 -6.95 6.76 13.74
CA ASP A 284 -7.87 7.81 13.32
C ASP A 284 -7.81 8.01 11.80
N LEU A 285 -6.61 7.94 11.20
CA LEU A 285 -6.47 7.93 9.74
C LEU A 285 -7.21 6.74 9.12
N LEU A 286 -7.10 5.54 9.69
CA LEU A 286 -7.84 4.37 9.21
C LEU A 286 -9.35 4.57 9.34
N ASN A 287 -9.81 5.22 10.40
CA ASN A 287 -11.21 5.57 10.58
C ASN A 287 -11.71 6.56 9.51
N VAL A 288 -10.91 7.56 9.15
CA VAL A 288 -11.19 8.50 8.06
C VAL A 288 -11.17 7.80 6.70
N LEU A 289 -10.18 6.94 6.44
CA LEU A 289 -10.15 6.09 5.24
C LEU A 289 -11.39 5.19 5.15
N ASN A 290 -11.83 4.63 6.28
CA ASN A 290 -13.06 3.85 6.33
C ASN A 290 -14.32 4.68 6.05
N LEU A 291 -14.35 5.98 6.37
CA LEU A 291 -15.45 6.86 5.92
C LEU A 291 -15.45 6.96 4.39
N SER A 292 -14.26 7.12 3.79
CA SER A 292 -14.09 7.10 2.34
C SER A 292 -14.58 5.80 1.71
N MET A 293 -14.15 4.65 2.25
CA MET A 293 -14.52 3.31 1.75
C MET A 293 -16.03 3.01 1.76
N ASN A 294 -16.79 3.74 2.60
CA ASN A 294 -18.26 3.65 2.63
C ASN A 294 -18.94 4.69 1.72
N CYS A 295 -18.14 5.33 0.87
CA CYS A 295 -18.51 6.43 -0.01
C CYS A 295 -19.13 7.62 0.73
N PHE A 296 -18.79 7.85 2.01
CA PHE A 296 -19.37 8.93 2.81
C PHE A 296 -19.13 10.29 2.14
N PHE A 297 -17.86 10.59 1.87
CA PHE A 297 -17.46 11.88 1.31
C PHE A 297 -18.17 12.15 -0.03
N LYS A 298 -18.26 11.12 -0.87
CA LYS A 298 -18.95 11.15 -2.16
C LYS A 298 -20.46 11.41 -2.05
N LYS A 299 -21.17 10.60 -1.26
CA LYS A 299 -22.63 10.75 -1.01
C LYS A 299 -23.01 12.14 -0.53
N HIS A 300 -22.12 12.76 0.23
CA HIS A 300 -22.34 14.07 0.86
C HIS A 300 -21.65 15.23 0.11
N ASN A 301 -21.09 14.98 -1.07
CA ASN A 301 -20.38 15.98 -1.87
C ASN A 301 -19.36 16.77 -1.03
N SER A 302 -18.59 16.04 -0.23
CA SER A 302 -17.56 16.51 0.70
C SER A 302 -16.25 15.78 0.39
N PHE A 303 -15.12 16.27 0.91
CA PHE A 303 -13.84 15.61 0.70
C PHE A 303 -12.85 15.91 1.83
N ALA A 304 -11.94 14.96 2.04
CA ALA A 304 -10.86 15.04 3.00
C ALA A 304 -9.51 15.14 2.27
N VAL A 305 -8.61 15.95 2.80
CA VAL A 305 -7.34 16.29 2.17
C VAL A 305 -6.20 15.76 3.01
N ILE A 306 -5.43 14.85 2.44
CA ILE A 306 -4.21 14.34 3.05
C ILE A 306 -3.11 14.47 2.01
N ASN A 307 -2.13 15.28 2.31
CA ASN A 307 -0.98 15.51 1.45
C ASN A 307 0.17 15.87 2.37
N ASP A 308 1.37 15.68 1.86
CA ASP A 308 2.61 15.81 2.64
C ASP A 308 3.04 17.28 2.77
N TYR A 309 2.12 18.22 2.48
CA TYR A 309 2.29 19.64 2.73
C TYR A 309 1.50 20.06 3.97
N SER A 310 1.73 21.30 4.40
CA SER A 310 0.95 21.89 5.48
C SER A 310 -0.54 21.94 5.18
N LEU A 311 -1.37 21.98 6.24
CA LEU A 311 -2.83 22.10 6.12
C LEU A 311 -3.23 23.28 5.25
N PHE A 312 -2.51 24.41 5.36
CA PHE A 312 -2.72 25.56 4.50
C PHE A 312 -2.46 25.24 3.02
N PHE A 313 -1.30 24.70 2.66
CA PHE A 313 -0.97 24.38 1.27
C PHE A 313 -1.86 23.28 0.68
N ASN A 314 -2.31 22.35 1.53
CA ASN A 314 -3.28 21.34 1.16
C ASN A 314 -4.62 21.95 0.74
N LEU A 315 -5.09 22.99 1.45
CA LEU A 315 -6.30 23.72 1.09
C LEU A 315 -6.12 24.55 -0.19
N THR A 316 -4.98 25.23 -0.37
CA THR A 316 -4.72 26.06 -1.57
C THR A 316 -4.59 25.24 -2.86
N ASN A 317 -4.29 23.94 -2.75
CA ASN A 317 -4.26 23.03 -3.90
C ASN A 317 -5.66 22.66 -4.39
N ILE A 318 -6.70 22.84 -3.56
CA ILE A 318 -8.06 22.36 -3.86
C ILE A 318 -9.04 23.51 -4.06
N THR A 319 -8.80 24.66 -3.43
CA THR A 319 -9.68 25.82 -3.59
C THR A 319 -8.87 27.06 -3.95
N LYS A 320 -9.50 27.97 -4.69
CA LYS A 320 -8.89 29.25 -5.09
C LYS A 320 -9.01 30.32 -4.01
N SER A 321 -9.81 30.08 -2.98
CA SER A 321 -10.08 31.03 -1.92
C SER A 321 -10.73 30.36 -0.71
N PHE A 322 -10.42 30.89 0.47
CA PHE A 322 -11.04 30.50 1.73
C PHE A 322 -10.80 31.56 2.81
N ASN A 323 -11.68 31.56 3.81
CA ASN A 323 -11.55 32.37 5.00
C ASN A 323 -11.40 31.46 6.23
N ILE A 324 -10.30 31.62 6.98
CA ILE A 324 -10.02 30.89 8.21
C ILE A 324 -10.06 31.82 9.42
N ASN A 325 -10.62 31.34 10.52
CA ASN A 325 -10.65 32.06 11.79
C ASN A 325 -9.56 31.52 12.73
N ILE A 326 -8.52 32.32 12.96
CA ILE A 326 -7.38 31.95 13.81
C ILE A 326 -7.82 31.72 15.27
N ASN A 327 -8.88 32.38 15.72
CA ASN A 327 -9.42 32.13 17.08
C ASN A 327 -9.94 30.70 17.24
N LEU A 328 -10.47 30.09 16.17
CA LEU A 328 -10.93 28.69 16.21
C LEU A 328 -9.75 27.71 16.27
N LEU A 329 -8.67 28.00 15.53
CA LEU A 329 -7.42 27.23 15.62
C LEU A 329 -6.83 27.30 17.05
N LYS A 330 -6.71 28.52 17.61
CA LYS A 330 -6.20 28.74 18.97
C LYS A 330 -7.05 28.06 20.04
N LYS A 331 -8.39 28.04 19.89
CA LYS A 331 -9.30 27.35 20.82
C LYS A 331 -9.04 25.83 20.88
N GLN A 332 -8.50 25.26 19.80
CA GLN A 332 -8.15 23.86 19.69
C GLN A 332 -6.66 23.59 19.98
N ASN A 333 -5.93 24.59 20.48
CA ASN A 333 -4.48 24.55 20.73
C ASN A 333 -3.66 24.21 19.47
N ILE A 334 -4.12 24.65 18.30
CA ILE A 334 -3.36 24.55 17.04
C ILE A 334 -2.56 25.83 16.88
N ASP A 335 -1.25 25.69 16.78
CA ASP A 335 -0.38 26.83 16.50
C ASP A 335 -0.50 27.25 15.03
N LEU A 336 -0.35 28.55 14.77
CA LEU A 336 -0.47 29.09 13.42
C LEU A 336 0.67 28.58 12.52
N ASP A 337 1.88 28.47 13.08
CA ASP A 337 3.04 27.91 12.38
C ASP A 337 2.82 26.42 12.06
N GLU A 338 2.20 25.67 12.96
CA GLU A 338 1.83 24.28 12.72
C GLU A 338 0.84 24.17 11.55
N PHE A 339 -0.18 25.03 11.51
CA PHE A 339 -1.15 25.05 10.41
C PHE A 339 -0.53 25.46 9.05
N LEU A 340 0.39 26.42 9.06
CA LEU A 340 0.98 27.00 7.85
C LEU A 340 2.16 26.22 7.28
N PHE A 341 2.98 25.58 8.14
CA PHE A 341 4.29 25.08 7.75
C PHE A 341 4.59 23.64 8.18
N SER A 342 3.81 23.06 9.10
CA SER A 342 4.06 21.67 9.53
C SER A 342 3.57 20.68 8.50
N GLU A 343 4.44 19.76 8.10
CA GLU A 343 4.13 18.62 7.23
C GLU A 343 3.66 17.39 8.06
N GLN A 344 3.52 17.54 9.38
CA GLN A 344 3.05 16.45 10.24
C GLN A 344 1.54 16.20 10.06
N LEU A 345 1.18 14.94 9.84
CA LEU A 345 -0.20 14.48 9.71
C LEU A 345 -0.93 14.38 11.06
N LYS A 346 -1.16 15.53 11.71
CA LYS A 346 -1.95 15.63 12.95
C LYS A 346 -3.41 15.97 12.73
N TYR A 347 -3.71 16.59 11.60
CA TYR A 347 -5.07 16.99 11.24
C TYR A 347 -5.32 16.67 9.77
N ILE A 348 -6.59 16.42 9.44
CA ILE A 348 -7.06 16.27 8.05
C ILE A 348 -8.08 17.35 7.79
N ALA A 349 -7.84 18.14 6.75
CA ALA A 349 -8.81 19.15 6.32
C ALA A 349 -9.96 18.49 5.56
N VAL A 350 -11.20 18.84 5.90
CA VAL A 350 -12.40 18.33 5.27
C VAL A 350 -13.30 19.48 4.86
N ILE A 351 -13.71 19.49 3.59
CA ILE A 351 -14.66 20.48 3.07
C ILE A 351 -16.02 19.83 2.94
N VAL A 352 -17.04 20.44 3.54
CA VAL A 352 -18.39 19.88 3.66
C VAL A 352 -19.43 20.97 3.42
N LYS A 353 -20.49 20.63 2.69
CA LYS A 353 -21.68 21.48 2.57
C LYS A 353 -22.38 21.61 3.91
N GLU A 354 -22.89 22.79 4.23
CA GLU A 354 -23.52 23.08 5.52
C GLU A 354 -24.60 22.07 5.93
N LYS A 355 -25.43 21.64 4.97
CA LYS A 355 -26.48 20.62 5.18
C LYS A 355 -25.99 19.23 5.60
N HIS A 356 -24.73 18.87 5.33
CA HIS A 356 -24.17 17.53 5.58
C HIS A 356 -23.24 17.48 6.79
N ILE A 357 -23.06 18.59 7.52
CA ILE A 357 -22.19 18.66 8.69
C ILE A 357 -22.68 17.72 9.80
N THR A 358 -23.99 17.66 10.04
CA THR A 358 -24.58 16.82 11.08
C THR A 358 -24.34 15.33 10.82
N GLU A 359 -24.38 14.91 9.56
CA GLU A 359 -24.10 13.54 9.12
C GLU A 359 -22.61 13.20 9.27
N LEU A 360 -21.71 14.14 8.96
CA LEU A 360 -20.28 13.93 9.19
C LEU A 360 -19.97 13.83 10.68
N LEU A 361 -20.54 14.70 11.50
CA LEU A 361 -20.34 14.68 12.95
C LEU A 361 -20.89 13.40 13.58
N SER A 362 -22.02 12.86 13.09
CA SER A 362 -22.55 11.59 13.60
C SER A 362 -21.66 10.41 13.19
N ALA A 363 -21.22 10.36 11.92
CA ALA A 363 -20.32 9.33 11.42
C ALA A 363 -18.95 9.36 12.13
N ALA A 364 -18.45 10.56 12.42
CA ALA A 364 -17.22 10.78 13.17
C ALA A 364 -17.33 10.37 14.63
N LYS A 365 -18.45 10.70 15.30
CA LYS A 365 -18.72 10.27 16.68
C LYS A 365 -18.74 8.75 16.81
N ILE A 366 -19.37 8.04 15.86
CA ILE A 366 -19.39 6.56 15.84
C ILE A 366 -17.95 6.00 15.76
N LYS A 367 -17.06 6.72 15.08
CA LYS A 367 -15.65 6.33 14.91
C LYS A 367 -14.70 6.94 15.95
N ASN A 368 -15.22 7.70 16.91
CA ASN A 368 -14.45 8.44 17.92
C ASN A 368 -13.42 9.41 17.31
N LEU A 369 -13.82 10.12 16.24
CA LEU A 369 -13.04 11.16 15.59
C LEU A 369 -13.47 12.54 16.08
N ASP A 370 -12.50 13.36 16.49
CA ASP A 370 -12.74 14.75 16.87
C ASP A 370 -12.73 15.64 15.63
N ILE A 371 -13.82 16.40 15.43
CA ILE A 371 -13.99 17.28 14.28
C ILE A 371 -14.38 18.68 14.76
N PHE A 372 -13.77 19.71 14.18
CA PHE A 372 -14.12 21.10 14.47
C PHE A 372 -14.03 21.99 13.22
N GLU A 373 -14.90 22.99 13.14
CA GLU A 373 -14.90 23.99 12.07
C GLU A 373 -13.78 25.02 12.28
N ILE A 374 -13.11 25.40 11.20
CA ILE A 374 -12.04 26.41 11.20
C ILE A 374 -12.32 27.57 10.24
N GLY A 375 -13.20 27.39 9.25
CA GLY A 375 -13.38 28.37 8.19
C GLY A 375 -14.42 27.97 7.16
N GLN A 376 -14.44 28.71 6.05
CA GLN A 376 -15.35 28.48 4.94
C GLN A 376 -14.76 28.92 3.61
N ILE A 377 -15.28 28.35 2.52
CA ILE A 377 -14.95 28.74 1.15
C ILE A 377 -15.61 30.07 0.81
N LYS A 378 -14.91 30.88 0.02
CA LYS A 378 -15.36 32.17 -0.52
C LYS A 378 -15.04 32.26 -2.00
N ASP A 379 -15.72 33.16 -2.70
CA ASP A 379 -15.56 33.39 -4.14
C ASP A 379 -14.85 34.72 -4.42
N ASN A 380 -13.76 35.00 -3.70
CA ASN A 380 -13.00 36.25 -3.85
C ASN A 380 -11.59 36.04 -4.42
N ASN A 381 -11.15 34.79 -4.66
CA ASN A 381 -9.80 34.44 -5.09
C ASN A 381 -8.68 34.88 -4.11
N TYR A 382 -9.02 35.09 -2.84
CA TYR A 382 -8.05 35.36 -1.77
C TYR A 382 -8.04 34.23 -0.73
N TYR A 383 -6.85 33.94 -0.22
CA TYR A 383 -6.67 33.17 1.01
C TYR A 383 -6.59 34.15 2.17
N GLU A 384 -7.63 34.19 2.99
CA GLU A 384 -7.76 35.18 4.07
C GLU A 384 -7.79 34.51 5.45
N MET A 385 -7.13 35.14 6.43
CA MET A 385 -7.25 34.74 7.83
C MET A 385 -7.64 35.92 8.73
N PHE A 386 -8.52 35.63 9.68
CA PHE A 386 -9.09 36.60 10.61
C PHE A 386 -8.71 36.28 12.04
N LEU A 387 -8.26 37.29 12.78
CA LEU A 387 -8.00 37.22 14.22
C LEU A 387 -8.88 38.27 14.91
N ASN A 388 -9.74 37.84 15.84
CA ASN A 388 -10.70 38.72 16.53
C ASN A 388 -11.58 39.56 15.59
N GLY A 389 -11.94 39.01 14.42
CA GLY A 389 -12.72 39.69 13.39
C GLY A 389 -11.91 40.59 12.45
N ASN A 390 -10.64 40.88 12.76
CA ASN A 390 -9.76 41.68 11.91
C ASN A 390 -9.02 40.80 10.90
N LYS A 391 -8.97 41.23 9.64
CA LYS A 391 -8.18 40.55 8.61
C LYS A 391 -6.68 40.78 8.85
N VAL A 392 -5.93 39.71 9.09
CA VAL A 392 -4.49 39.76 9.41
C VAL A 392 -3.59 39.11 8.35
N PHE A 393 -4.18 38.36 7.43
CA PHE A 393 -3.49 37.71 6.31
C PHE A 393 -4.39 37.71 5.09
N SER A 394 -3.84 38.02 3.91
CA SER A 394 -4.56 38.10 2.65
C SER A 394 -3.60 37.89 1.46
N ILE A 395 -3.52 36.67 0.94
CA ILE A 395 -2.75 36.36 -0.28
C ILE A 395 -3.71 36.18 -1.45
N TYR A 396 -3.44 36.86 -2.55
CA TYR A 396 -4.14 36.64 -3.81
C TYR A 396 -3.73 35.29 -4.40
N ASN A 397 -4.70 34.49 -4.85
CA ASN A 397 -4.45 33.14 -5.32
C ASN A 397 -3.38 33.06 -6.42
N GLU A 398 -3.49 33.92 -7.45
CA GLU A 398 -2.51 33.90 -8.56
C GLU A 398 -1.11 34.28 -8.09
N LEU A 399 -0.97 35.11 -7.06
CA LEU A 399 0.34 35.49 -6.53
C LEU A 399 1.04 34.30 -5.85
N LEU A 400 0.29 33.46 -5.13
CA LEU A 400 0.85 32.27 -4.48
C LEU A 400 1.41 31.30 -5.54
N HIS A 401 0.65 31.06 -6.61
CA HIS A 401 1.00 30.09 -7.65
C HIS A 401 1.94 30.62 -8.73
N ASN A 402 1.97 31.93 -8.98
CA ASN A 402 2.84 32.56 -9.97
C ASN A 402 4.06 33.17 -9.28
N LYS A 403 5.10 32.34 -9.09
CA LYS A 403 6.41 32.84 -8.70
C LYS A 403 6.88 33.89 -9.74
N PRO A 404 7.37 35.08 -9.33
CA PRO A 404 7.88 36.08 -10.27
C PRO A 404 8.91 35.45 -11.22
N LYS A 405 8.94 35.88 -12.49
CA LYS A 405 9.78 35.28 -13.55
C LYS A 405 11.24 35.18 -13.11
N GLN A 406 11.68 33.98 -12.77
CA GLN A 406 13.08 33.66 -12.54
C GLN A 406 13.68 33.09 -13.82
N ASN A 407 14.97 33.33 -14.05
CA ASN A 407 15.72 32.64 -15.09
C ASN A 407 16.04 31.21 -14.62
N ASN A 408 15.04 30.33 -14.62
CA ASN A 408 15.27 28.94 -14.26
C ASN A 408 16.01 28.25 -15.40
N VAL A 409 17.16 27.68 -15.07
CA VAL A 409 17.95 26.81 -15.95
C VAL A 409 17.70 25.38 -15.53
N ALA A 410 17.31 24.51 -16.46
CA ALA A 410 17.24 23.08 -16.24
C ALA A 410 18.51 22.44 -16.81
N ILE A 411 19.32 21.80 -15.96
CA ILE A 411 20.52 21.08 -16.39
C ILE A 411 20.19 19.59 -16.41
N ILE A 412 20.08 19.02 -17.61
CA ILE A 412 19.89 17.59 -17.79
C ILE A 412 21.26 16.95 -17.97
N ASP A 413 21.59 16.07 -17.02
CA ASP A 413 22.80 15.27 -17.04
C ASP A 413 22.45 13.83 -17.41
N GLU A 414 22.94 13.40 -18.56
CA GLU A 414 22.72 12.05 -19.10
C GLU A 414 24.08 11.43 -19.34
N ASP A 415 24.90 11.41 -18.29
CA ASP A 415 26.11 10.60 -18.27
C ASP A 415 25.72 9.14 -18.48
N MET A 416 25.78 8.72 -19.74
CA MET A 416 25.69 7.34 -20.20
C MET A 416 26.98 6.61 -19.86
N SER A 417 27.50 6.77 -18.64
CA SER A 417 28.35 5.74 -18.07
C SER A 417 27.46 4.51 -17.91
N TYR A 418 27.22 3.82 -19.03
CA TYR A 418 27.10 2.37 -19.01
C TYR A 418 28.21 1.96 -18.07
N ASP A 419 27.85 1.31 -16.95
CA ASP A 419 28.82 0.67 -16.08
C ASP A 419 29.72 -0.12 -17.03
N ALA A 420 30.87 0.46 -17.37
CA ALA A 420 31.65 -0.03 -18.47
C ALA A 420 31.96 -1.46 -18.08
N ILE A 421 31.60 -2.40 -18.96
CA ILE A 421 31.93 -3.80 -18.78
C ILE A 421 33.43 -3.79 -18.60
N HIS A 422 33.88 -3.85 -17.33
CA HIS A 422 35.29 -4.02 -17.05
C HIS A 422 35.65 -5.29 -17.80
N SER A 423 36.66 -5.19 -18.66
CA SER A 423 37.24 -6.30 -19.36
C SER A 423 37.74 -7.31 -18.33
N MET A 424 36.86 -8.19 -17.86
CA MET A 424 37.16 -9.17 -16.84
C MET A 424 37.47 -10.48 -17.56
N LEU A 425 38.71 -10.58 -18.03
CA LEU A 425 39.31 -11.89 -18.29
C LEU A 425 39.46 -12.58 -16.91
N GLY A 426 38.84 -13.75 -16.74
CA GLY A 426 38.94 -14.56 -15.52
C GLY A 426 37.76 -14.52 -14.53
N ILE A 427 36.54 -14.09 -14.94
CA ILE A 427 35.37 -14.06 -14.03
C ILE A 427 35.03 -15.48 -13.54
N ASN A 428 34.99 -15.64 -12.21
CA ASN A 428 34.42 -16.82 -11.56
C ASN A 428 32.89 -16.68 -11.46
N PHE A 429 32.15 -17.35 -12.35
CA PHE A 429 30.67 -17.33 -12.39
C PHE A 429 30.01 -17.59 -11.04
N LYS A 430 30.57 -18.54 -10.26
CA LYS A 430 30.03 -18.91 -8.95
C LYS A 430 30.16 -17.77 -7.94
N GLU A 431 31.32 -17.16 -7.86
CA GLU A 431 31.58 -16.08 -6.90
C GLU A 431 30.75 -14.83 -7.22
N THR A 432 30.68 -14.43 -8.49
CA THR A 432 29.88 -13.28 -8.91
C THR A 432 28.39 -13.51 -8.63
N ALA A 433 27.85 -14.67 -9.00
CA ALA A 433 26.46 -15.02 -8.73
C ALA A 433 26.16 -15.00 -7.22
N LEU A 434 27.00 -15.64 -6.38
CA LEU A 434 26.82 -15.65 -4.92
C LEU A 434 26.96 -14.26 -4.29
N LYS A 435 27.88 -13.41 -4.78
CA LYS A 435 28.03 -12.02 -4.33
C LYS A 435 26.78 -11.20 -4.66
N ASP A 436 26.25 -11.36 -5.87
CA ASP A 436 25.05 -10.65 -6.31
C ASP A 436 23.78 -11.14 -5.61
N LEU A 437 23.67 -12.44 -5.32
CA LEU A 437 22.57 -12.97 -4.51
C LEU A 437 22.54 -12.35 -3.10
N LYS A 438 23.70 -12.09 -2.51
CA LYS A 438 23.78 -11.43 -1.20
C LYS A 438 23.17 -10.03 -1.24
N THR A 439 23.38 -9.28 -2.32
CA THR A 439 22.78 -7.94 -2.51
C THR A 439 21.27 -7.99 -2.75
N LEU A 440 20.74 -9.10 -3.26
CA LEU A 440 19.30 -9.27 -3.50
C LEU A 440 18.51 -9.66 -2.24
N ASN A 441 19.18 -10.13 -1.18
CA ASN A 441 18.52 -10.83 -0.06
C ASN A 441 18.72 -10.19 1.33
N THR A 442 19.26 -8.97 1.41
CA THR A 442 19.28 -8.23 2.69
C THR A 442 17.92 -7.53 2.90
N ASP A 443 17.11 -8.05 3.84
CA ASP A 443 15.97 -7.41 4.54
C ASP A 443 14.53 -7.88 4.26
N CYS A 444 14.31 -9.02 3.60
CA CYS A 444 12.93 -9.50 3.35
C CYS A 444 12.30 -10.32 4.51
N ASP A 445 13.11 -10.85 5.44
CA ASP A 445 12.64 -11.74 6.52
C ASP A 445 12.24 -11.03 7.83
N SER A 446 12.38 -9.70 7.92
CA SER A 446 12.03 -8.94 9.14
C SER A 446 10.56 -8.51 9.14
N VAL A 447 9.75 -9.18 9.98
CA VAL A 447 8.41 -8.80 10.50
C VAL A 447 7.66 -7.81 9.60
N ALA A 448 7.28 -8.27 8.41
CA ALA A 448 6.39 -7.53 7.53
C ALA A 448 4.92 -7.85 7.87
N LEU A 449 4.00 -6.98 7.47
CA LEU A 449 2.55 -7.10 7.72
C LEU A 449 1.94 -8.22 6.86
N ASN A 450 1.03 -9.02 7.43
CA ASN A 450 0.43 -10.18 6.75
C ASN A 450 -0.35 -9.77 5.48
N SER A 451 0.19 -10.13 4.30
CA SER A 451 -0.39 -9.85 2.98
C SER A 451 -1.71 -10.59 2.70
N TYR A 452 -2.12 -11.52 3.56
CA TYR A 452 -3.33 -12.33 3.40
C TYR A 452 -4.51 -11.83 4.24
N LEU A 453 -4.32 -10.84 5.13
CA LEU A 453 -5.37 -10.33 6.04
C LEU A 453 -6.68 -9.93 5.34
N SER A 454 -6.61 -9.47 4.10
CA SER A 454 -7.79 -9.09 3.32
C SER A 454 -8.65 -10.28 2.87
N GLY A 455 -8.07 -11.48 2.79
CA GLY A 455 -8.69 -12.66 2.18
C GLY A 455 -8.70 -12.65 0.65
N ASN A 456 -8.15 -11.60 0.03
CA ASN A 456 -8.24 -11.36 -1.40
C ASN A 456 -6.97 -11.76 -2.18
N THR A 457 -5.91 -12.18 -1.50
CA THR A 457 -4.60 -12.41 -2.11
C THR A 457 -4.53 -13.75 -2.84
N ILE A 458 -4.12 -13.70 -4.11
CA ILE A 458 -3.88 -14.86 -4.98
C ILE A 458 -2.39 -15.19 -4.99
N VAL A 459 -1.57 -14.16 -5.28
CA VAL A 459 -0.12 -14.26 -5.37
C VAL A 459 0.47 -13.31 -4.35
N GLY A 460 1.01 -13.89 -3.28
CA GLY A 460 1.69 -13.15 -2.21
C GLY A 460 3.17 -12.88 -2.51
N PRO A 461 3.91 -12.36 -1.52
CA PRO A 461 5.32 -11.98 -1.68
C PRO A 461 6.25 -13.18 -1.90
N TYR A 462 5.86 -14.35 -1.39
CA TYR A 462 6.64 -15.57 -1.45
C TYR A 462 5.85 -16.68 -2.14
N LEU A 463 6.56 -17.44 -2.96
CA LEU A 463 5.99 -18.43 -3.86
C LEU A 463 6.65 -19.78 -3.68
N GLY A 464 5.97 -20.80 -4.21
CA GLY A 464 6.40 -22.18 -4.13
C GLY A 464 6.00 -22.86 -2.83
N GLU A 465 6.21 -24.16 -2.78
CA GLU A 465 5.92 -24.99 -1.61
C GLU A 465 6.78 -24.58 -0.40
N THR A 466 8.02 -24.17 -0.65
CA THR A 466 8.95 -23.73 0.41
C THR A 466 8.84 -22.26 0.77
N GLN A 467 8.04 -21.48 0.04
CA GLN A 467 7.93 -20.03 0.20
C GLN A 467 9.30 -19.33 0.18
N ALA A 468 10.23 -19.84 -0.66
CA ALA A 468 11.60 -19.36 -0.76
C ALA A 468 11.83 -18.40 -1.94
N THR A 469 10.99 -18.49 -2.98
CA THR A 469 11.06 -17.66 -4.19
C THR A 469 10.28 -16.37 -3.97
N THR A 470 10.87 -15.21 -4.25
CA THR A 470 10.19 -13.92 -4.21
C THR A 470 9.33 -13.71 -5.45
N SER A 471 8.12 -13.18 -5.26
CA SER A 471 7.25 -12.82 -6.38
C SER A 471 7.68 -11.51 -7.03
N GLN A 472 7.61 -11.44 -8.36
CA GLN A 472 7.86 -10.22 -9.13
C GLN A 472 6.61 -9.35 -9.33
N ALA A 473 5.42 -9.92 -9.08
CA ALA A 473 4.17 -9.16 -9.02
C ALA A 473 3.22 -9.81 -8.02
N PHE A 474 2.49 -8.98 -7.27
CA PHE A 474 1.40 -9.40 -6.43
C PHE A 474 0.13 -9.56 -7.27
N SER A 475 -0.80 -10.39 -6.82
CA SER A 475 -2.10 -10.52 -7.48
C SER A 475 -3.21 -10.73 -6.46
N ILE A 476 -4.33 -10.04 -6.65
CA ILE A 476 -5.49 -10.08 -5.77
C ILE A 476 -6.80 -10.28 -6.55
N TYR A 477 -7.82 -10.78 -5.86
CA TYR A 477 -9.23 -10.72 -6.26
C TYR A 477 -9.93 -9.60 -5.50
N PRO A 478 -10.19 -8.42 -6.11
CA PRO A 478 -10.88 -7.33 -5.43
C PRO A 478 -12.27 -7.73 -4.91
N ASN A 479 -13.01 -8.55 -5.66
CA ASN A 479 -14.32 -9.06 -5.26
C ASN A 479 -14.70 -10.38 -5.97
N TYR A 480 -14.11 -11.48 -5.51
CA TYR A 480 -14.30 -12.80 -6.12
C TYR A 480 -15.77 -13.26 -6.17
N PHE A 481 -16.56 -12.98 -5.14
CA PHE A 481 -17.92 -13.53 -5.01
C PHE A 481 -18.93 -12.87 -5.96
N LYS A 482 -18.68 -11.61 -6.38
CA LYS A 482 -19.56 -10.91 -7.34
C LYS A 482 -18.99 -10.86 -8.75
N ILE A 483 -17.67 -10.74 -8.88
CA ILE A 483 -16.99 -10.66 -10.18
C ILE A 483 -15.99 -11.81 -10.26
N LYS A 484 -16.44 -12.91 -10.88
CA LYS A 484 -15.59 -14.10 -11.08
C LYS A 484 -14.47 -13.78 -12.07
N ASP A 485 -13.32 -14.41 -11.84
CA ASP A 485 -12.12 -14.39 -12.70
C ASP A 485 -11.34 -13.07 -12.80
N PHE A 486 -11.86 -11.99 -12.25
CA PHE A 486 -11.26 -10.66 -12.29
C PHE A 486 -10.12 -10.46 -11.30
N LYS A 487 -8.91 -10.26 -11.82
CA LYS A 487 -7.68 -10.19 -11.04
C LYS A 487 -6.99 -8.86 -11.25
N VAL A 488 -6.41 -8.32 -10.18
CA VAL A 488 -5.53 -7.14 -10.25
C VAL A 488 -4.12 -7.55 -9.87
N GLY A 489 -3.17 -7.20 -10.72
CA GLY A 489 -1.74 -7.40 -10.55
C GLY A 489 -1.04 -6.10 -10.18
N ILE A 490 -0.05 -6.20 -9.30
CA ILE A 490 0.76 -5.04 -8.90
C ILE A 490 2.23 -5.44 -8.98
N ALA A 491 3.02 -4.68 -9.73
CA ALA A 491 4.47 -4.79 -9.69
C ALA A 491 5.08 -3.42 -9.45
N PHE A 492 6.34 -3.42 -9.03
CA PHE A 492 7.09 -2.20 -8.84
C PHE A 492 8.56 -2.41 -9.23
N SER A 493 9.22 -1.31 -9.54
CA SER A 493 10.67 -1.25 -9.76
C SER A 493 11.21 0.05 -9.20
N GLU A 494 12.45 0.01 -8.73
CA GLU A 494 13.15 1.14 -8.13
C GLU A 494 14.52 1.36 -8.77
N SER A 495 15.02 2.58 -8.71
CA SER A 495 16.37 2.95 -9.12
C SER A 495 16.92 4.03 -8.20
N ASP A 496 18.10 3.80 -7.62
CA ASP A 496 18.83 4.72 -6.73
C ASP A 496 20.12 5.28 -7.38
N LYS A 497 20.33 4.98 -8.66
CA LYS A 497 21.39 5.53 -9.51
C LYS A 497 20.90 6.81 -10.20
N GLN A 498 21.85 7.68 -10.57
CA GLN A 498 21.63 8.97 -11.26
C GLN A 498 20.41 8.94 -12.19
N ILE A 499 19.38 9.72 -11.83
CA ILE A 499 18.08 9.65 -12.47
C ILE A 499 18.11 10.49 -13.73
N ASN A 500 17.99 9.80 -14.87
CA ASN A 500 17.97 10.44 -16.16
C ASN A 500 16.83 9.87 -17.04
N PHE A 501 16.75 10.37 -18.27
CA PHE A 501 15.66 10.08 -19.20
C PHE A 501 15.62 8.59 -19.56
N ILE A 502 16.77 8.02 -19.95
CA ILE A 502 16.90 6.59 -20.27
C ILE A 502 16.60 5.72 -19.07
N LYS A 503 17.10 6.06 -17.88
CA LYS A 503 16.86 5.28 -16.67
C LYS A 503 15.38 5.27 -16.28
N THR A 504 14.70 6.40 -16.46
CA THR A 504 13.25 6.50 -16.24
C THR A 504 12.49 5.58 -17.20
N ILE A 505 12.79 5.64 -18.50
CA ILE A 505 12.18 4.77 -19.50
C ILE A 505 12.47 3.29 -19.24
N SER A 506 13.71 2.98 -18.87
CA SER A 506 14.12 1.60 -18.56
C SER A 506 13.38 1.04 -17.35
N THR A 507 13.17 1.86 -16.31
CA THR A 507 12.42 1.47 -15.10
C THR A 507 10.93 1.29 -15.39
N LEU A 508 10.33 2.16 -16.21
CA LEU A 508 8.96 2.01 -16.71
C LEU A 508 8.79 0.68 -17.47
N THR A 509 9.71 0.41 -18.39
CA THR A 509 9.71 -0.82 -19.20
C THR A 509 9.88 -2.07 -18.32
N THR A 510 10.78 -2.01 -17.34
CA THR A 510 11.00 -3.10 -16.37
C THR A 510 9.73 -3.42 -15.59
N THR A 511 9.06 -2.42 -15.01
CA THR A 511 7.81 -2.60 -14.28
C THR A 511 6.70 -3.15 -15.17
N LEU A 512 6.60 -2.67 -16.40
CA LEU A 512 5.65 -3.16 -17.40
C LEU A 512 5.86 -4.66 -17.69
N LEU A 513 7.10 -5.06 -17.98
CA LEU A 513 7.43 -6.46 -18.30
C LEU A 513 7.22 -7.40 -17.09
N LYS A 514 7.49 -6.95 -15.86
CA LYS A 514 7.17 -7.74 -14.64
C LYS A 514 5.69 -8.07 -14.54
N ILE A 515 4.80 -7.17 -14.96
CA ILE A 515 3.35 -7.39 -14.94
C ILE A 515 2.92 -8.30 -16.08
N ILE A 516 3.38 -8.03 -17.31
CA ILE A 516 3.04 -8.80 -18.50
C ILE A 516 3.46 -10.27 -18.37
N THR A 517 4.66 -10.52 -17.83
CA THR A 517 5.15 -11.89 -17.59
C THR A 517 4.28 -12.69 -16.63
N LYS A 518 3.33 -12.07 -15.90
CA LYS A 518 2.35 -12.79 -15.08
C LYS A 518 1.01 -13.03 -15.76
N GLY A 519 0.83 -12.60 -17.02
CA GLY A 519 -0.41 -12.82 -17.80
C GLY A 519 -1.35 -11.61 -17.84
N TYR A 520 -0.88 -10.44 -17.43
CA TYR A 520 -1.65 -9.19 -17.51
C TYR A 520 -1.48 -8.53 -18.90
N PRO A 521 -2.56 -8.38 -19.69
CA PRO A 521 -2.46 -7.84 -21.04
C PRO A 521 -1.98 -6.39 -21.05
N ILE A 522 -1.11 -6.03 -22.01
CA ILE A 522 -0.48 -4.71 -22.07
C ILE A 522 -1.46 -3.53 -22.11
N HIS A 523 -2.60 -3.68 -22.79
CA HIS A 523 -3.66 -2.67 -22.87
C HIS A 523 -4.50 -2.56 -21.58
N GLN A 524 -4.21 -3.40 -20.58
CA GLN A 524 -4.86 -3.45 -19.27
C GLN A 524 -3.89 -3.02 -18.15
N VAL A 525 -2.77 -2.40 -18.50
CA VAL A 525 -1.73 -1.93 -17.58
C VAL A 525 -1.70 -0.41 -17.52
N VAL A 526 -1.47 0.12 -16.33
CA VAL A 526 -1.21 1.53 -16.05
C VAL A 526 -0.01 1.66 -15.13
N LEU A 527 0.81 2.69 -15.32
CA LEU A 527 2.04 2.93 -14.55
C LEU A 527 1.94 4.21 -13.73
N GLU A 528 2.63 4.28 -12.60
CA GLU A 528 2.73 5.46 -11.73
C GLU A 528 4.20 5.71 -11.39
N VAL A 529 4.63 6.97 -11.47
CA VAL A 529 6.02 7.36 -11.26
C VAL A 529 6.14 8.30 -10.07
N PHE A 530 7.08 7.98 -9.19
CA PHE A 530 7.49 8.83 -8.09
C PHE A 530 8.98 9.11 -8.22
N LEU A 531 9.33 10.40 -8.15
CA LEU A 531 10.70 10.86 -8.15
C LEU A 531 10.93 11.65 -6.88
N PHE A 532 11.98 11.25 -6.16
CA PHE A 532 12.39 11.89 -4.93
C PHE A 532 13.82 12.37 -5.08
N ASN A 533 13.99 13.66 -4.78
CA ASN A 533 15.20 14.39 -5.07
C ASN A 533 15.74 15.09 -3.82
N ASN A 534 17.04 15.33 -3.77
CA ASN A 534 17.64 16.16 -2.73
C ASN A 534 17.51 17.64 -3.05
N LYS A 535 17.39 18.45 -1.99
CA LYS A 535 17.47 19.92 -2.08
C LYS A 535 18.93 20.38 -2.09
N ASN A 536 19.65 20.16 -3.19
CA ASN A 536 21.07 20.51 -3.31
C ASN A 536 21.30 21.58 -4.40
N ASP A 537 20.98 21.29 -5.66
CA ASP A 537 21.36 22.09 -6.84
C ASP A 537 20.13 22.32 -7.72
N LYS A 538 19.46 23.48 -7.52
CA LYS A 538 18.19 23.84 -8.18
C LYS A 538 18.18 23.58 -9.70
N PRO A 539 19.20 23.99 -10.48
CA PRO A 539 19.26 23.65 -11.89
C PRO A 539 19.22 22.15 -12.22
N LYS A 540 19.94 21.32 -11.45
CA LYS A 540 19.91 19.87 -11.62
C LYS A 540 18.58 19.27 -11.16
N GLU A 541 18.01 19.78 -10.08
CA GLU A 541 16.69 19.32 -9.58
C GLU A 541 15.60 19.51 -10.64
N ILE A 542 15.53 20.71 -11.22
CA ILE A 542 14.60 21.02 -12.31
C ILE A 542 14.94 20.16 -13.54
N GLY A 543 16.23 19.90 -13.79
CA GLY A 543 16.70 18.98 -14.82
C GLY A 543 16.19 17.55 -14.66
N GLU A 544 16.29 16.95 -13.47
CA GLU A 544 15.79 15.60 -13.19
C GLU A 544 14.25 15.51 -13.30
N PHE A 545 13.53 16.54 -12.81
CA PHE A 545 12.07 16.60 -12.93
C PHE A 545 11.64 16.71 -14.41
N LEU A 546 12.31 17.57 -15.17
CA LEU A 546 12.07 17.73 -16.60
C LEU A 546 12.40 16.44 -17.36
N SER A 547 13.56 15.85 -17.10
CA SER A 547 14.00 14.58 -17.69
C SER A 547 12.99 13.46 -17.47
N THR A 548 12.49 13.33 -16.24
CA THR A 548 11.47 12.34 -15.87
C THR A 548 10.13 12.59 -16.56
N ALA A 549 9.68 13.86 -16.63
CA ALA A 549 8.45 14.22 -17.33
C ALA A 549 8.52 13.96 -18.84
N LEU A 550 9.66 14.27 -19.46
CA LEU A 550 9.93 13.98 -20.87
C LEU A 550 9.95 12.46 -21.13
N ALA A 551 10.61 11.69 -20.25
CA ALA A 551 10.68 10.24 -20.34
C ALA A 551 9.29 9.59 -20.28
N CYS A 552 8.44 10.02 -19.34
CA CYS A 552 7.07 9.54 -19.23
C CYS A 552 6.24 9.86 -20.48
N TYR A 553 6.39 11.08 -21.02
CA TYR A 553 5.71 11.48 -22.25
C TYR A 553 6.14 10.66 -23.46
N GLU A 554 7.45 10.47 -23.68
CA GLU A 554 7.97 9.68 -24.80
C GLU A 554 7.56 8.21 -24.65
N PHE A 555 7.66 7.62 -23.46
CA PHE A 555 7.21 6.25 -23.19
C PHE A 555 5.73 6.05 -23.54
N GLN A 556 4.84 6.94 -23.06
CA GLN A 556 3.41 6.89 -23.38
C GLN A 556 3.17 7.11 -24.88
N SER A 557 3.93 8.00 -25.51
CA SER A 557 3.81 8.28 -26.95
C SER A 557 4.13 7.03 -27.78
N LEU A 558 5.20 6.31 -27.42
CA LEU A 558 5.68 5.11 -28.10
C LEU A 558 4.80 3.88 -27.83
N THR A 559 4.39 3.66 -26.58
CA THR A 559 3.70 2.43 -26.16
C THR A 559 2.18 2.55 -26.17
N SER A 560 1.65 3.78 -26.09
CA SER A 560 0.23 4.06 -25.81
C SER A 560 -0.27 3.53 -24.46
N ILE A 561 0.64 3.22 -23.54
CA ILE A 561 0.32 2.80 -22.18
C ILE A 561 0.18 4.04 -21.30
N PRO A 562 -0.92 4.17 -20.54
CA PRO A 562 -1.06 5.27 -19.60
C PRO A 562 -0.01 5.20 -18.48
N VAL A 563 0.73 6.28 -18.30
CA VAL A 563 1.47 6.59 -17.07
C VAL A 563 0.67 7.67 -16.29
N PHE A 564 0.67 7.66 -14.98
CA PHE A 564 0.09 8.77 -14.21
C PHE A 564 1.07 9.93 -14.16
N LYS A 565 0.54 11.15 -13.94
CA LYS A 565 1.37 12.34 -13.74
C LYS A 565 2.42 12.03 -12.67
N PRO A 566 3.73 12.14 -12.99
CA PRO A 566 4.79 11.91 -12.03
C PRO A 566 4.62 12.76 -10.78
N LYS A 567 4.82 12.14 -9.62
CA LYS A 567 4.82 12.82 -8.32
C LYS A 567 6.26 13.15 -7.95
N PHE A 568 6.53 14.42 -7.73
CA PHE A 568 7.85 14.92 -7.36
C PHE A 568 7.89 15.29 -5.89
N LYS A 569 8.90 14.78 -5.19
CA LYS A 569 9.10 15.03 -3.76
C LYS A 569 10.54 15.36 -3.46
N PHE A 570 10.74 16.04 -2.34
CA PHE A 570 12.05 16.33 -1.83
C PHE A 570 12.37 15.45 -0.62
N LEU A 571 13.63 15.10 -0.50
CA LEU A 571 14.18 14.42 0.67
C LEU A 571 14.67 15.45 1.67
N ASP A 572 14.37 15.22 2.94
CA ASP A 572 14.79 16.09 4.04
C ASP A 572 16.29 15.92 4.37
N SER A 573 16.91 14.82 3.93
CA SER A 573 18.33 14.53 4.12
C SER A 573 19.14 14.91 2.87
N PRO A 574 20.08 15.87 2.94
CA PRO A 574 20.96 16.21 1.82
C PRO A 574 21.99 15.11 1.46
N SER A 575 22.03 14.01 2.24
CA SER A 575 23.00 12.91 2.10
C SER A 575 22.50 11.68 1.32
N GLU A 576 21.25 11.67 0.86
CA GLU A 576 20.65 10.51 0.17
C GLU A 576 20.66 10.68 -1.35
N ASN A 577 21.09 9.72 -2.17
CA ASN A 577 20.95 9.90 -3.63
C ASN A 577 19.47 10.04 -4.05
N SER A 578 19.20 10.78 -5.13
CA SER A 578 17.87 10.82 -5.74
C SER A 578 17.42 9.39 -6.10
N TYR A 579 16.14 9.09 -5.91
CA TYR A 579 15.57 7.78 -6.25
C TYR A 579 14.28 7.88 -7.06
N LEU A 580 14.15 6.94 -7.99
CA LEU A 580 12.99 6.75 -8.86
C LEU A 580 12.27 5.48 -8.43
N TYR A 581 10.95 5.59 -8.30
CA TYR A 581 10.08 4.47 -7.98
C TYR A 581 8.91 4.42 -8.97
N VAL A 582 8.68 3.25 -9.55
CA VAL A 582 7.61 3.03 -10.54
C VAL A 582 6.73 1.89 -10.10
N ASN A 583 5.45 2.19 -9.86
CA ASN A 583 4.41 1.19 -9.70
C ASN A 583 3.76 0.87 -11.05
N GLY A 584 3.32 -0.36 -11.20
CA GLY A 584 2.45 -0.77 -12.28
C GLY A 584 1.26 -1.54 -11.74
N TYR A 585 0.11 -1.27 -12.34
CA TYR A 585 -1.16 -1.91 -12.00
C TYR A 585 -1.72 -2.52 -13.28
N GLY A 586 -1.91 -3.84 -13.27
CA GLY A 586 -2.47 -4.59 -14.38
C GLY A 586 -3.77 -5.26 -13.98
N TYR A 587 -4.63 -5.56 -14.95
CA TYR A 587 -5.76 -6.45 -14.70
C TYR A 587 -5.92 -7.51 -15.75
N THR A 588 -6.66 -8.57 -15.41
CA THR A 588 -7.00 -9.63 -16.35
C THR A 588 -8.18 -10.44 -15.84
N ASN A 589 -8.98 -10.97 -16.77
CA ASN A 589 -9.92 -12.07 -16.49
C ASN A 589 -9.33 -13.43 -16.85
N GLY A 590 -8.15 -13.43 -17.50
CA GLY A 590 -7.48 -14.59 -18.01
C GLY A 590 -6.66 -15.34 -16.96
N LYS A 591 -5.87 -16.29 -17.41
CA LYS A 591 -4.93 -17.03 -16.57
C LYS A 591 -3.75 -16.13 -16.18
N ILE A 592 -3.24 -16.39 -14.98
CA ILE A 592 -1.99 -15.79 -14.51
C ILE A 592 -0.99 -16.90 -14.19
N VAL A 593 0.30 -16.59 -14.35
CA VAL A 593 1.40 -17.48 -13.98
C VAL A 593 2.34 -16.77 -13.01
N ASN A 594 3.13 -17.56 -12.29
CA ASN A 594 4.14 -17.04 -11.36
C ASN A 594 5.56 -17.31 -11.91
N ASN A 595 6.59 -16.90 -11.17
CA ASN A 595 8.00 -17.17 -11.51
C ASN A 595 8.57 -18.44 -10.84
N VAL A 596 7.73 -19.36 -10.38
CA VAL A 596 8.23 -20.61 -9.78
C VAL A 596 8.37 -21.67 -10.85
N PHE A 597 9.59 -22.15 -11.05
CA PHE A 597 9.83 -23.27 -11.96
C PHE A 597 9.53 -24.62 -11.29
N LYS A 598 9.23 -25.61 -12.12
CA LYS A 598 8.91 -26.99 -11.73
C LYS A 598 9.94 -27.95 -12.31
N GLN A 599 10.12 -29.09 -11.65
CA GLN A 599 10.96 -30.16 -12.17
C GLN A 599 10.50 -30.58 -13.58
N GLY A 600 11.43 -30.66 -14.51
CA GLY A 600 11.18 -30.99 -15.91
C GLY A 600 10.90 -29.78 -16.81
N ASP A 601 10.72 -28.57 -16.25
CA ASP A 601 10.54 -27.37 -17.05
C ASP A 601 11.79 -27.09 -17.91
N LYS A 602 11.58 -26.90 -19.21
CA LYS A 602 12.57 -26.40 -20.15
C LYS A 602 12.51 -24.88 -20.16
N ILE A 603 13.63 -24.24 -19.88
CA ILE A 603 13.70 -22.78 -19.73
C ILE A 603 14.32 -22.17 -20.98
N PHE A 604 13.61 -21.19 -21.53
CA PHE A 604 14.02 -20.42 -22.69
C PHE A 604 14.21 -18.95 -22.31
N ARG A 605 15.19 -18.29 -22.93
CA ARG A 605 15.43 -16.85 -22.82
C ARG A 605 14.88 -16.15 -24.04
N LEU A 606 14.25 -15.02 -23.77
CA LEU A 606 13.91 -14.03 -24.78
C LEU A 606 14.64 -12.73 -24.40
N SER A 607 15.50 -12.23 -25.29
CA SER A 607 16.23 -10.97 -25.15
C SER A 607 15.64 -9.87 -26.04
N ILE A 608 15.58 -8.65 -25.51
CA ILE A 608 15.22 -7.45 -26.26
C ILE A 608 16.40 -6.48 -26.18
N GLU A 609 17.09 -6.34 -27.31
CA GLU A 609 18.22 -5.43 -27.44
C GLU A 609 17.81 -3.97 -27.22
N LYS A 610 18.78 -3.19 -26.76
CA LYS A 610 18.69 -1.73 -26.68
C LYS A 610 19.41 -1.13 -27.88
N ASP A 611 18.92 0.00 -28.36
CA ASP A 611 19.59 0.81 -29.36
C ASP A 611 20.81 1.52 -28.78
N SER A 612 21.52 2.28 -29.63
CA SER A 612 22.71 3.05 -29.24
C SER A 612 22.45 4.08 -28.14
N ASP A 613 21.20 4.51 -27.97
CA ASP A 613 20.78 5.48 -26.96
C ASP A 613 20.34 4.78 -25.66
N GLY A 614 20.33 3.45 -25.61
CA GLY A 614 19.90 2.67 -24.45
C GLY A 614 18.39 2.48 -24.35
N LEU A 615 17.63 2.77 -25.40
CA LEU A 615 16.19 2.52 -25.49
C LEU A 615 15.91 1.18 -26.15
N SER A 616 14.87 0.50 -25.70
CA SER A 616 14.46 -0.76 -26.32
C SER A 616 13.51 -0.54 -27.49
N ASP A 617 13.51 -1.50 -28.40
CA ASP A 617 12.54 -1.55 -29.49
C ASP A 617 11.12 -1.79 -28.91
N PHE A 618 10.38 -0.69 -28.72
CA PHE A 618 9.03 -0.73 -28.18
C PHE A 618 8.05 -1.48 -29.08
N ASN A 619 8.27 -1.53 -30.39
CA ASN A 619 7.40 -2.32 -31.28
C ASN A 619 7.58 -3.82 -31.02
N LYS A 620 8.82 -4.26 -30.79
CA LYS A 620 9.11 -5.63 -30.33
C LYS A 620 8.50 -5.89 -28.96
N ILE A 621 8.65 -4.96 -28.00
CA ILE A 621 8.04 -5.09 -26.67
C ILE A 621 6.52 -5.26 -26.76
N LEU A 622 5.83 -4.44 -27.56
CA LEU A 622 4.37 -4.53 -27.73
C LEU A 622 3.95 -5.91 -28.28
N LYS A 623 4.59 -6.37 -29.35
CA LYS A 623 4.33 -7.70 -29.95
C LYS A 623 4.61 -8.85 -29.00
N LEU A 624 5.72 -8.76 -28.27
CA LEU A 624 6.14 -9.73 -27.28
C LEU A 624 5.12 -9.84 -26.16
N SER A 625 4.60 -8.69 -25.72
CA SER A 625 3.65 -8.64 -24.62
C SER A 625 2.35 -9.36 -24.95
N SER A 626 1.83 -9.14 -26.16
CA SER A 626 0.69 -9.89 -26.68
C SER A 626 1.00 -11.39 -26.79
N THR A 627 2.17 -11.75 -27.29
CA THR A 627 2.58 -13.16 -27.47
C THR A 627 2.66 -13.91 -26.13
N ILE A 628 3.31 -13.32 -25.12
CA ILE A 628 3.43 -13.91 -23.77
C ILE A 628 2.05 -14.09 -23.15
N THR A 629 1.21 -13.05 -23.15
CA THR A 629 -0.12 -13.13 -22.51
C THR A 629 -1.04 -14.15 -23.18
N MET A 630 -1.03 -14.27 -24.51
CA MET A 630 -1.80 -15.30 -25.22
C MET A 630 -1.31 -16.73 -24.91
N ASN A 631 0.00 -16.95 -24.87
CA ASN A 631 0.58 -18.25 -24.55
C ASN A 631 0.34 -18.66 -23.08
N ILE A 632 0.27 -17.69 -22.16
CA ILE A 632 -0.17 -17.92 -20.78
C ILE A 632 -1.66 -18.33 -20.74
N GLU A 633 -2.51 -17.64 -21.51
CA GLU A 633 -3.95 -17.91 -21.56
C GLU A 633 -4.26 -19.33 -22.04
N VAL A 634 -3.60 -19.78 -23.11
CA VAL A 634 -3.73 -21.15 -23.63
C VAL A 634 -3.05 -22.17 -22.71
N GLY A 635 -2.11 -21.74 -21.86
CA GLY A 635 -1.40 -22.58 -20.89
C GLY A 635 -0.17 -23.28 -21.47
N ASN A 636 0.38 -22.73 -22.56
CA ASN A 636 1.67 -23.12 -23.13
C ASN A 636 2.84 -22.64 -22.25
N ILE A 637 2.80 -21.36 -21.84
CA ILE A 637 3.73 -20.83 -20.82
C ILE A 637 3.20 -21.19 -19.42
N THR A 638 4.00 -21.90 -18.63
CA THR A 638 3.62 -22.36 -17.28
C THR A 638 4.21 -21.52 -16.16
N ALA A 639 5.34 -20.87 -16.42
CA ALA A 639 6.02 -19.94 -15.52
C ALA A 639 6.83 -18.94 -16.35
N ALA A 640 6.92 -17.72 -15.85
CA ALA A 640 7.65 -16.65 -16.54
C ALA A 640 8.23 -15.66 -15.55
N SER A 641 9.42 -15.15 -15.87
CA SER A 641 10.17 -14.26 -14.99
C SER A 641 10.99 -13.25 -15.79
N TYR A 642 10.94 -12.00 -15.36
CA TYR A 642 11.83 -10.96 -15.86
C TYR A 642 13.21 -11.07 -15.17
N VAL A 643 14.30 -10.79 -15.88
CA VAL A 643 15.65 -10.82 -15.30
C VAL A 643 15.99 -9.45 -14.72
N GLU A 644 15.99 -9.32 -13.39
CA GLU A 644 16.24 -8.04 -12.72
C GLU A 644 17.73 -7.69 -12.64
N LYS A 645 18.57 -8.68 -12.38
CA LYS A 645 20.01 -8.49 -12.18
C LYS A 645 20.83 -9.29 -13.19
N ASN A 646 20.67 -10.60 -13.18
CA ASN A 646 21.34 -11.49 -14.13
C ASN A 646 20.60 -12.85 -14.20
N ILE A 647 20.80 -13.61 -15.28
CA ILE A 647 20.08 -14.86 -15.57
C ILE A 647 20.33 -15.90 -14.49
N ILE A 648 21.59 -16.03 -14.04
CA ILE A 648 21.98 -17.04 -13.06
C ILE A 648 21.23 -16.81 -11.73
N ASN A 649 21.16 -15.57 -11.26
CA ASN A 649 20.44 -15.20 -10.05
C ASN A 649 18.93 -15.42 -10.19
N THR A 650 18.35 -15.07 -11.34
CA THR A 650 16.93 -15.31 -11.60
C THR A 650 16.61 -16.80 -11.60
N ILE A 651 17.45 -17.64 -12.23
CA ILE A 651 17.31 -19.10 -12.19
C ILE A 651 17.41 -19.59 -10.75
N ILE A 652 18.45 -19.18 -10.02
CA ILE A 652 18.63 -19.54 -8.61
C ILE A 652 17.35 -19.25 -7.83
N ILE A 653 16.86 -18.01 -7.87
CA ILE A 653 15.66 -17.58 -7.13
C ILE A 653 14.42 -18.38 -7.52
N ASN A 654 14.23 -18.64 -8.81
CA ASN A 654 13.07 -19.35 -9.34
C ASN A 654 13.13 -20.87 -9.11
N THR A 655 14.31 -21.45 -8.85
CA THR A 655 14.51 -22.86 -8.47
C THR A 655 14.74 -23.07 -6.98
N LEU A 656 14.73 -22.03 -6.14
CA LEU A 656 14.83 -22.17 -4.67
C LEU A 656 13.72 -23.03 -4.06
N ASN A 657 12.61 -23.21 -4.79
CA ASN A 657 11.50 -24.03 -4.36
C ASN A 657 11.85 -25.53 -4.35
N ALA A 658 11.33 -26.28 -3.38
CA ALA A 658 11.34 -27.75 -3.32
C ALA A 658 12.71 -28.45 -3.54
N ASN A 659 13.82 -27.78 -3.24
CA ASN A 659 15.18 -28.27 -3.48
C ASN A 659 15.44 -28.62 -4.96
N LEU A 660 14.91 -27.84 -5.89
CA LEU A 660 15.16 -28.01 -7.32
C LEU A 660 16.61 -27.61 -7.67
N GLY A 661 17.13 -28.25 -8.72
CA GLY A 661 18.38 -27.91 -9.37
C GLY A 661 18.14 -27.39 -10.79
N PHE A 662 19.21 -26.95 -11.44
CA PHE A 662 19.15 -26.48 -12.83
C PHE A 662 20.40 -26.92 -13.57
N SER A 663 20.21 -27.51 -14.74
CA SER A 663 21.30 -27.89 -15.64
C SER A 663 21.28 -26.96 -16.84
N PHE A 664 22.26 -26.05 -16.93
CA PHE A 664 22.37 -25.21 -18.12
C PHE A 664 22.86 -26.05 -19.30
N SER A 665 22.32 -25.76 -20.48
CA SER A 665 22.81 -26.32 -21.75
C SER A 665 23.95 -25.49 -22.33
N ILE A 666 23.87 -24.17 -22.14
CA ILE A 666 24.83 -23.18 -22.63
C ILE A 666 25.15 -22.23 -21.47
N MET A 667 26.38 -21.70 -21.43
CA MET A 667 26.76 -20.63 -20.53
C MET A 667 27.48 -19.55 -21.32
N ASP A 668 26.94 -18.34 -21.26
CA ASP A 668 27.49 -17.16 -21.91
C ASP A 668 27.85 -16.11 -20.85
N LYS A 669 28.87 -15.29 -21.11
CA LYS A 669 29.24 -14.19 -20.21
C LYS A 669 28.11 -13.18 -20.03
N SER A 670 27.27 -13.00 -21.06
CA SER A 670 26.06 -12.17 -21.02
C SER A 670 25.06 -12.59 -19.94
N PHE A 671 25.15 -13.84 -19.43
CA PHE A 671 24.24 -14.30 -18.37
C PHE A 671 24.54 -13.66 -17.01
N LEU A 672 25.72 -13.08 -16.82
CA LEU A 672 26.10 -12.32 -15.61
C LEU A 672 25.85 -10.82 -15.77
N HIS A 673 26.02 -10.29 -16.98
CA HIS A 673 25.88 -8.87 -17.30
C HIS A 673 25.22 -8.75 -18.66
N SER A 674 23.99 -8.23 -18.66
CA SER A 674 23.23 -8.00 -19.89
C SER A 674 22.85 -6.55 -20.01
N ASP A 675 23.13 -5.99 -21.17
CA ASP A 675 22.62 -4.68 -21.56
C ASP A 675 21.21 -4.78 -22.15
N SER A 676 20.65 -5.98 -22.33
CA SER A 676 19.32 -6.22 -22.89
C SER A 676 18.26 -6.41 -21.82
N PHE A 677 16.98 -6.26 -22.18
CA PHE A 677 15.89 -6.77 -21.34
C PHE A 677 15.70 -8.25 -21.58
N GLU A 678 15.62 -9.03 -20.52
CA GLU A 678 15.58 -10.49 -20.62
C GLU A 678 14.40 -11.07 -19.85
N ILE A 679 13.79 -12.08 -20.45
CA ILE A 679 12.68 -12.83 -19.88
C ILE A 679 13.03 -14.31 -19.97
N LEU A 680 12.84 -15.03 -18.86
CA LEU A 680 12.93 -16.48 -18.80
C LEU A 680 11.52 -17.08 -18.80
N LEU A 681 11.28 -18.03 -19.69
CA LEU A 681 9.99 -18.67 -19.92
C LEU A 681 10.11 -20.20 -19.76
N ALA A 682 9.20 -20.79 -19.00
CA ALA A 682 8.97 -22.24 -19.03
C ALA A 682 7.86 -22.52 -20.05
N ILE A 683 8.22 -23.18 -21.16
CA ILE A 683 7.36 -23.38 -22.33
C ILE A 683 7.14 -24.87 -22.56
N LYS A 684 5.89 -25.29 -22.82
CA LYS A 684 5.55 -26.67 -23.17
C LYS A 684 5.85 -26.99 -24.63
N ASP A 685 5.37 -26.14 -25.54
CA ASP A 685 5.57 -26.24 -26.98
C ASP A 685 6.15 -24.94 -27.53
N VAL A 686 7.43 -25.00 -27.92
CA VAL A 686 8.19 -23.86 -28.44
C VAL A 686 7.69 -23.46 -29.83
N SER A 687 7.11 -24.41 -30.59
CA SER A 687 6.65 -24.16 -31.97
C SER A 687 5.48 -23.18 -32.04
N GLU A 688 4.77 -22.96 -30.94
CA GLU A 688 3.69 -21.95 -30.84
C GLU A 688 4.21 -20.51 -30.72
N ILE A 689 5.51 -20.32 -30.42
CA ILE A 689 6.14 -19.00 -30.32
C ILE A 689 7.08 -18.81 -31.51
N THR A 690 6.52 -18.40 -32.65
CA THR A 690 7.27 -18.18 -33.90
C THR A 690 7.71 -16.73 -34.11
N ALA A 691 7.15 -15.79 -33.35
CA ALA A 691 7.38 -14.37 -33.54
C ALA A 691 8.74 -13.88 -33.01
N PHE A 692 9.43 -14.70 -32.21
CA PHE A 692 10.67 -14.36 -31.54
C PHE A 692 11.61 -15.56 -31.51
N ASP A 693 12.90 -15.30 -31.67
CA ASP A 693 13.94 -16.28 -31.41
C ASP A 693 14.02 -16.54 -29.90
N LEU A 694 14.08 -17.82 -29.54
CA LEU A 694 14.10 -18.28 -28.16
C LEU A 694 15.37 -19.10 -27.93
N ASP A 695 16.24 -18.62 -27.04
CA ASP A 695 17.46 -19.34 -26.68
C ASP A 695 17.12 -20.39 -25.64
N TYR A 696 17.43 -21.65 -25.93
CA TYR A 696 17.31 -22.70 -24.92
C TYR A 696 18.42 -22.55 -23.85
N ILE A 697 18.02 -22.28 -22.61
CA ILE A 697 18.97 -22.05 -21.51
C ILE A 697 19.29 -23.36 -20.79
N GLY A 698 18.30 -24.22 -20.57
CA GLY A 698 18.51 -25.47 -19.87
C GLY A 698 17.23 -26.08 -19.30
N VAL A 699 17.40 -27.02 -18.37
CA VAL A 699 16.29 -27.77 -17.77
C VAL A 699 16.37 -27.76 -16.25
N VAL A 700 15.20 -27.64 -15.62
CA VAL A 700 15.03 -27.72 -14.18
C VAL A 700 14.99 -29.20 -13.77
N ASP A 701 15.82 -29.58 -12.81
CA ASP A 701 15.94 -30.95 -12.34
C ASP A 701 15.71 -31.07 -10.82
N GLY A 702 15.68 -32.30 -10.30
CA GLY A 702 15.46 -32.59 -8.88
C GLY A 702 16.75 -32.71 -8.05
N SER A 703 17.92 -32.31 -8.59
CA SER A 703 19.20 -32.56 -7.93
C SER A 703 19.51 -31.62 -6.76
N GLY A 704 18.88 -30.45 -6.73
CA GLY A 704 19.22 -29.39 -5.78
C GLY A 704 20.57 -28.72 -6.06
N VAL A 705 21.09 -28.88 -7.28
CA VAL A 705 22.37 -28.32 -7.72
C VAL A 705 22.16 -27.54 -9.01
N ILE A 706 22.73 -26.35 -9.08
CA ILE A 706 22.80 -25.54 -10.28
C ILE A 706 24.17 -25.77 -10.91
N ARG A 707 24.19 -26.34 -12.12
CA ARG A 707 25.41 -26.87 -12.73
C ARG A 707 25.55 -26.47 -14.18
N PHE A 708 26.80 -26.32 -14.60
CA PHE A 708 27.21 -26.40 -16.00
C PHE A 708 28.71 -26.65 -16.11
N ALA A 709 29.07 -27.61 -16.98
CA ALA A 709 30.43 -28.10 -17.25
C ALA A 709 31.35 -28.12 -16.01
N ASN A 710 32.01 -27.00 -15.71
CA ASN A 710 33.05 -26.85 -14.69
C ASN A 710 32.62 -26.04 -13.45
N PHE A 711 31.34 -25.68 -13.30
CA PHE A 711 30.83 -25.06 -12.07
C PHE A 711 29.60 -25.77 -11.52
N GLN A 712 29.52 -25.77 -10.19
CA GLN A 712 28.35 -26.21 -9.45
C GLN A 712 28.10 -25.29 -8.25
N ILE A 713 26.84 -24.94 -8.06
CA ILE A 713 26.34 -24.21 -6.89
C ILE A 713 25.28 -25.10 -6.26
N THR A 714 25.53 -25.58 -5.04
CA THR A 714 24.56 -26.41 -4.33
C THR A 714 23.52 -25.54 -3.63
N ASN A 715 22.30 -26.04 -3.46
CA ASN A 715 21.29 -25.35 -2.66
C ASN A 715 21.76 -25.04 -1.24
N SER A 716 22.65 -25.86 -0.66
CA SER A 716 23.23 -25.59 0.66
C SER A 716 24.09 -24.32 0.67
N GLU A 717 24.86 -24.06 -0.39
CA GLU A 717 25.68 -22.85 -0.54
C GLU A 717 24.81 -21.62 -0.78
N ILE A 718 23.77 -21.76 -1.61
CA ILE A 718 22.80 -20.70 -1.89
C ILE A 718 22.08 -20.30 -0.61
N LEU A 719 21.56 -21.27 0.15
CA LEU A 719 20.84 -21.01 1.40
C LEU A 719 21.75 -20.39 2.46
N LYS A 720 23.01 -20.83 2.58
CA LYS A 720 24.02 -20.19 3.43
C LYS A 720 24.21 -18.72 3.04
N GLN A 721 24.36 -18.43 1.76
CA GLN A 721 24.53 -17.06 1.26
C GLN A 721 23.27 -16.20 1.51
N LEU A 722 22.09 -16.82 1.45
CA LEU A 722 20.80 -16.20 1.75
C LEU A 722 20.47 -16.14 3.25
N ASN A 723 21.36 -16.57 4.17
CA ASN A 723 21.06 -16.71 5.61
C ASN A 723 19.81 -17.55 5.92
N LYS A 724 19.47 -18.51 5.06
CA LYS A 724 18.34 -19.44 5.20
C LYS A 724 18.83 -20.85 5.53
N LYS A 725 17.99 -21.67 6.16
CA LYS A 725 18.25 -23.09 6.42
C LYS A 725 17.18 -23.95 5.75
N THR A 726 17.59 -25.02 5.10
CA THR A 726 16.72 -26.10 4.64
C THR A 726 16.33 -26.99 5.82
N LEU A 727 15.06 -27.34 5.90
CA LEU A 727 14.59 -28.43 6.73
C LEU A 727 14.66 -29.72 5.91
N THR A 728 15.32 -30.74 6.45
CA THR A 728 15.50 -32.05 5.81
C THR A 728 14.16 -32.78 5.66
N LYS A 729 13.97 -33.47 4.53
CA LYS A 729 12.88 -34.41 4.26
C LYS A 729 12.83 -35.48 5.36
N LEU A 730 11.72 -35.58 6.08
CA LEU A 730 11.26 -36.85 6.65
C LEU A 730 10.28 -37.48 5.66
N GLU A 731 10.33 -38.81 5.57
CA GLU A 731 9.63 -39.59 4.56
C GLU A 731 8.11 -39.42 4.67
N SER A 732 7.49 -39.15 3.52
CA SER A 732 6.06 -38.95 3.36
C SER A 732 5.26 -40.17 3.80
N THR A 733 4.27 -39.97 4.66
CA THR A 733 3.13 -40.89 4.77
C THR A 733 2.36 -40.93 3.44
N LYS A 734 1.88 -42.13 3.13
CA LYS A 734 1.45 -42.64 1.82
C LYS A 734 0.51 -41.69 1.05
N LYS A 735 0.81 -41.50 -0.24
CA LYS A 735 -0.10 -40.88 -1.22
C LYS A 735 -1.34 -41.76 -1.39
N THR A 736 -2.52 -41.18 -1.21
CA THR A 736 -3.77 -41.74 -1.72
C THR A 736 -4.13 -41.04 -3.03
N GLU A 737 -4.44 -41.83 -4.04
CA GLU A 737 -4.77 -41.40 -5.39
C GLU A 737 -6.11 -40.63 -5.43
N ASN A 738 -6.10 -39.54 -6.18
CA ASN A 738 -7.28 -38.74 -6.48
C ASN A 738 -8.29 -39.56 -7.29
N LYS A 739 -9.50 -39.73 -6.75
CA LYS A 739 -10.67 -40.11 -7.55
C LYS A 739 -11.50 -38.86 -7.84
N ASN A 740 -11.95 -38.74 -9.09
CA ASN A 740 -12.92 -37.74 -9.52
C ASN A 740 -14.19 -37.84 -8.68
N VAL A 741 -14.59 -36.74 -8.05
CA VAL A 741 -15.81 -36.65 -7.23
C VAL A 741 -16.89 -35.90 -8.03
N PRO A 742 -18.12 -36.43 -8.14
CA PRO A 742 -19.21 -35.75 -8.81
C PRO A 742 -19.70 -34.54 -8.00
N LYS A 743 -20.09 -33.47 -8.69
CA LYS A 743 -20.81 -32.32 -8.11
C LYS A 743 -22.13 -32.81 -7.50
N ILE A 744 -22.25 -32.75 -6.17
CA ILE A 744 -23.51 -32.96 -5.46
C ILE A 744 -24.22 -31.60 -5.37
N ILE A 745 -25.36 -31.49 -6.05
CA ILE A 745 -26.30 -30.37 -5.91
C ILE A 745 -27.37 -30.83 -4.91
N PRO A 746 -27.54 -30.18 -3.74
CA PRO A 746 -28.57 -30.59 -2.80
C PRO A 746 -29.98 -30.30 -3.34
N LYS A 747 -30.90 -31.25 -3.14
CA LYS A 747 -32.34 -31.11 -3.42
C LYS A 747 -32.98 -30.21 -2.34
N ILE A 748 -33.72 -29.20 -2.78
CA ILE A 748 -34.35 -28.18 -1.91
C ILE A 748 -35.75 -28.60 -1.42
N LYS A 749 -35.99 -28.51 -0.10
CA LYS A 749 -37.21 -28.10 0.67
C LYS A 749 -36.98 -28.51 2.15
N LYS A 750 -37.40 -27.81 3.24
CA LYS A 750 -38.49 -26.84 3.46
C LYS A 750 -38.36 -26.02 4.79
N SER A 751 -37.19 -25.56 5.22
CA SER A 751 -37.01 -24.37 6.09
C SER A 751 -35.53 -23.97 6.04
N LYS A 752 -35.20 -22.67 5.98
CA LYS A 752 -33.80 -22.25 5.95
C LYS A 752 -33.26 -22.20 7.37
N SER A 753 -32.29 -23.04 7.69
CA SER A 753 -31.51 -22.95 8.93
C SER A 753 -30.89 -21.56 9.09
N ASN A 754 -30.98 -20.95 10.28
CA ASN A 754 -30.47 -19.61 10.55
C ASN A 754 -28.98 -19.66 10.94
N ALA A 755 -28.17 -18.77 10.36
CA ALA A 755 -26.76 -18.60 10.67
C ALA A 755 -26.48 -17.20 11.22
N LEU A 756 -25.71 -17.08 12.29
CA LEU A 756 -25.25 -15.81 12.83
C LEU A 756 -23.73 -15.69 12.70
N ILE A 757 -23.24 -14.62 12.09
CA ILE A 757 -21.81 -14.31 12.01
C ILE A 757 -21.50 -13.13 12.92
N ILE A 758 -20.63 -13.34 13.90
CA ILE A 758 -20.13 -12.33 14.83
C ILE A 758 -18.66 -12.09 14.52
N SER A 759 -18.32 -10.86 14.12
CA SER A 759 -16.93 -10.48 13.88
C SER A 759 -16.74 -8.96 13.96
N PHE A 760 -15.50 -8.51 14.12
CA PHE A 760 -15.10 -7.13 13.88
C PHE A 760 -14.48 -6.94 12.48
N ASP A 761 -14.28 -8.03 11.75
CA ASP A 761 -13.62 -8.08 10.45
C ASP A 761 -14.67 -8.25 9.33
N ARG A 762 -14.91 -7.16 8.59
CA ARG A 762 -15.85 -7.16 7.45
C ARG A 762 -15.49 -8.16 6.36
N CYS A 763 -14.20 -8.42 6.14
CA CYS A 763 -13.77 -9.37 5.11
C CYS A 763 -14.16 -10.80 5.52
N SER A 764 -13.98 -11.17 6.79
CA SER A 764 -14.40 -12.51 7.24
C SER A 764 -15.93 -12.64 7.18
N ILE A 765 -16.68 -11.60 7.57
CA ILE A 765 -18.15 -11.59 7.43
C ILE A 765 -18.55 -11.83 5.96
N SER A 766 -17.99 -11.09 5.02
CA SER A 766 -18.36 -11.22 3.60
C SER A 766 -18.03 -12.61 3.04
N ILE A 767 -16.86 -13.17 3.38
CA ILE A 767 -16.46 -14.52 2.93
C ILE A 767 -17.42 -15.58 3.46
N TYR A 768 -17.64 -15.62 4.78
CA TYR A 768 -18.50 -16.63 5.40
C TYR A 768 -19.97 -16.46 4.99
N SER A 769 -20.46 -15.22 4.90
CA SER A 769 -21.82 -14.91 4.46
C SER A 769 -22.10 -15.43 3.05
N ASN A 770 -21.17 -15.21 2.11
CA ASN A 770 -21.29 -15.73 0.75
C ASN A 770 -21.29 -17.27 0.72
N ILE A 771 -20.39 -17.93 1.48
CA ILE A 771 -20.33 -19.39 1.56
C ILE A 771 -21.63 -19.96 2.15
N LEU A 772 -22.07 -19.48 3.31
CA LEU A 772 -23.27 -19.97 3.99
C LEU A 772 -24.55 -19.73 3.17
N THR A 773 -24.68 -18.55 2.56
CA THR A 773 -25.83 -18.22 1.69
C THR A 773 -25.86 -19.12 0.46
N SER A 774 -24.70 -19.46 -0.11
CA SER A 774 -24.62 -20.36 -1.27
C SER A 774 -25.03 -21.80 -0.94
N ILE A 775 -24.92 -22.22 0.32
CA ILE A 775 -25.31 -23.56 0.80
C ILE A 775 -26.82 -23.60 1.12
N GLY A 776 -27.40 -22.49 1.59
CA GLY A 776 -28.84 -22.39 1.85
C GLY A 776 -29.22 -21.74 3.18
N PHE A 777 -28.25 -21.36 4.01
CA PHE A 777 -28.51 -20.71 5.30
C PHE A 777 -29.17 -19.34 5.13
N ASN A 778 -29.98 -18.96 6.11
CA ASN A 778 -30.43 -17.58 6.30
C ASN A 778 -29.43 -16.86 7.21
N VAL A 779 -28.57 -16.02 6.63
CA VAL A 779 -27.43 -15.40 7.34
C VAL A 779 -27.81 -14.06 7.95
N LYS A 780 -27.59 -13.91 9.27
CA LYS A 780 -27.59 -12.65 9.99
C LYS A 780 -26.15 -12.25 10.32
N GLU A 781 -25.77 -11.04 9.94
CA GLU A 781 -24.42 -10.51 10.15
C GLU A 781 -24.40 -9.54 11.34
N LYS A 782 -23.39 -9.67 12.21
CA LYS A 782 -23.16 -8.77 13.34
C LYS A 782 -21.72 -8.28 13.36
N LEU A 783 -21.52 -7.08 12.81
CA LEU A 783 -20.26 -6.36 12.87
C LEU A 783 -20.11 -5.62 14.20
N LEU A 784 -19.04 -5.93 14.94
CA LEU A 784 -18.70 -5.29 16.21
C LEU A 784 -17.50 -4.35 16.00
N ALA A 785 -17.71 -3.03 16.08
CA ALA A 785 -16.60 -2.07 15.99
C ALA A 785 -15.86 -1.95 17.35
N PRO A 786 -14.53 -1.78 17.35
CA PRO A 786 -13.69 -1.82 18.55
C PRO A 786 -13.94 -0.66 19.54
N ASN A 787 -14.63 0.40 19.10
CA ASN A 787 -14.86 1.61 19.89
C ASN A 787 -16.32 1.72 20.39
N PHE A 788 -17.14 0.67 20.25
CA PHE A 788 -18.49 0.71 20.81
C PHE A 788 -18.46 0.63 22.34
N VAL A 789 -19.24 1.49 22.99
CA VAL A 789 -19.68 1.25 24.37
C VAL A 789 -20.55 0.01 24.36
N ILE A 790 -20.27 -0.96 25.23
CA ILE A 790 -21.15 -2.12 25.40
C ILE A 790 -22.44 -1.60 26.06
N THR A 791 -23.52 -1.55 25.28
CA THR A 791 -24.85 -1.10 25.76
C THR A 791 -25.76 -2.30 26.01
N ASP A 792 -26.73 -2.13 26.91
CA ASP A 792 -27.76 -3.14 27.16
C ASP A 792 -28.53 -3.52 25.90
N SER A 793 -28.76 -2.56 24.99
CA SER A 793 -29.43 -2.80 23.71
C SER A 793 -28.62 -3.74 22.80
N LEU A 794 -27.30 -3.58 22.75
CA LEU A 794 -26.41 -4.45 21.97
C LEU A 794 -26.39 -5.87 22.55
N ILE A 795 -26.32 -5.99 23.88
CA ILE A 795 -26.33 -7.30 24.56
C ILE A 795 -27.67 -8.02 24.35
N ARG A 796 -28.80 -7.31 24.43
CA ARG A 796 -30.13 -7.88 24.16
C ARG A 796 -30.26 -8.38 22.71
N ASP A 797 -29.89 -7.57 21.72
CA ASP A 797 -29.95 -8.00 20.31
C ASP A 797 -28.99 -9.17 20.02
N LEU A 798 -27.81 -9.21 20.64
CA LEU A 798 -26.91 -10.37 20.55
C LEU A 798 -27.54 -11.63 21.14
N ARG A 799 -28.12 -11.54 22.35
CA ARG A 799 -28.81 -12.66 23.01
C ARG A 799 -29.93 -13.23 22.13
N ASP A 800 -30.76 -12.36 21.60
CA ASP A 800 -31.89 -12.73 20.72
C ASP A 800 -31.40 -13.34 19.40
N SER A 801 -30.29 -12.84 18.86
CA SER A 801 -29.71 -13.37 17.63
C SER A 801 -29.12 -14.76 17.83
N ILE A 802 -28.40 -14.96 18.94
CA ILE A 802 -27.76 -16.23 19.29
C ILE A 802 -28.82 -17.32 19.49
N THR A 803 -29.86 -17.04 20.27
CA THR A 803 -30.92 -18.01 20.58
C THR A 803 -31.78 -18.42 19.37
N LYS A 804 -31.84 -17.58 18.32
CA LYS A 804 -32.59 -17.86 17.08
C LYS A 804 -31.75 -18.56 16.00
N SER A 805 -30.47 -18.81 16.25
CA SER A 805 -29.52 -19.31 15.26
C SER A 805 -29.20 -20.79 15.46
N ASN A 806 -29.17 -21.55 14.37
CA ASN A 806 -28.78 -22.97 14.37
C ASN A 806 -27.25 -23.12 14.25
N ILE A 807 -26.59 -22.18 13.58
CA ILE A 807 -25.13 -22.11 13.49
C ILE A 807 -24.64 -20.72 13.89
N ILE A 808 -23.61 -20.67 14.74
CA ILE A 808 -23.00 -19.43 15.23
C ILE A 808 -21.53 -19.42 14.82
N LEU A 809 -21.13 -18.37 14.11
CA LEU A 809 -19.76 -18.15 13.68
C LEU A 809 -19.15 -17.01 14.50
N ILE A 810 -18.03 -17.27 15.18
CA ILE A 810 -17.22 -16.22 15.82
C ILE A 810 -15.88 -16.17 15.09
N THR A 811 -15.65 -15.09 14.33
CA THR A 811 -14.55 -15.06 13.35
C THR A 811 -13.81 -13.72 13.37
N GLY A 812 -12.73 -13.64 12.61
CA GLY A 812 -11.97 -12.42 12.39
C GLY A 812 -10.55 -12.50 12.94
N ASP A 813 -9.76 -11.48 12.61
CA ASP A 813 -8.33 -11.51 12.81
C ASP A 813 -7.77 -10.19 13.32
N ILE A 814 -6.77 -10.19 14.21
CA ILE A 814 -6.31 -8.96 14.86
C ILE A 814 -5.60 -8.05 13.83
N PRO A 815 -6.19 -6.90 13.44
CA PRO A 815 -5.51 -6.00 12.52
C PRO A 815 -4.35 -5.32 13.27
N ASN A 816 -3.16 -5.38 12.68
CA ASN A 816 -1.93 -4.76 13.20
C ASN A 816 -1.62 -5.11 14.67
N GLU A 817 -1.93 -6.34 15.10
CA GLU A 817 -1.74 -6.80 16.48
C GLU A 817 -2.44 -5.95 17.56
N ASN A 818 -3.45 -5.16 17.18
CA ASN A 818 -4.22 -4.33 18.11
C ASN A 818 -5.11 -5.20 19.03
N LEU A 819 -4.57 -5.55 20.19
CA LEU A 819 -5.25 -6.34 21.23
C LEU A 819 -6.58 -5.74 21.70
N LYS A 820 -6.91 -4.46 21.42
CA LYS A 820 -8.22 -3.90 21.74
C LYS A 820 -9.35 -4.66 21.06
N TYR A 821 -9.18 -5.09 19.80
CA TYR A 821 -10.20 -5.88 19.09
C TYR A 821 -10.46 -7.22 19.79
N TYR A 822 -9.38 -7.89 20.18
CA TYR A 822 -9.43 -9.12 20.96
C TYR A 822 -10.13 -8.91 22.31
N ASN A 823 -9.64 -7.94 23.08
CA ASN A 823 -10.15 -7.62 24.42
C ASN A 823 -11.62 -7.19 24.39
N HIS A 824 -12.04 -6.46 23.35
CA HIS A 824 -13.42 -6.02 23.20
C HIS A 824 -14.35 -7.20 22.88
N LEU A 825 -13.98 -8.03 21.90
CA LEU A 825 -14.77 -9.20 21.52
C LEU A 825 -14.89 -10.20 22.68
N ILE A 826 -13.78 -10.50 23.39
CA ILE A 826 -13.84 -11.41 24.54
C ILE A 826 -14.69 -10.81 25.67
N ASN A 827 -14.64 -9.50 25.92
CA ASN A 827 -15.49 -8.86 26.95
C ASN A 827 -16.98 -8.93 26.60
N ILE A 828 -17.34 -8.73 25.33
CA ILE A 828 -18.73 -8.90 24.87
C ILE A 828 -19.18 -10.36 25.10
N ILE A 829 -18.41 -11.32 24.59
CA ILE A 829 -18.78 -12.75 24.68
C ILE A 829 -18.83 -13.22 26.13
N ARG A 830 -17.94 -12.70 27.00
CA ARG A 830 -17.87 -13.03 28.44
C ARG A 830 -19.00 -12.41 29.26
N THR A 831 -19.82 -11.53 28.69
CA THR A 831 -20.97 -10.97 29.40
C THR A 831 -21.94 -12.10 29.78
N PRO A 832 -22.40 -12.20 31.06
CA PRO A 832 -23.21 -13.34 31.52
C PRO A 832 -24.41 -13.64 30.63
N SER A 833 -25.16 -12.61 30.23
CA SER A 833 -26.32 -12.75 29.35
C SER A 833 -25.99 -13.35 27.97
N VAL A 834 -24.80 -13.10 27.44
CA VAL A 834 -24.33 -13.64 26.15
C VAL A 834 -23.85 -15.08 26.32
N LEU A 835 -23.06 -15.37 27.38
CA LEU A 835 -22.64 -16.74 27.70
C LEU A 835 -23.84 -17.67 27.92
N ASP A 836 -24.82 -17.22 28.70
CA ASP A 836 -26.05 -17.98 28.95
C ASP A 836 -26.78 -18.30 27.64
N ALA A 837 -26.84 -17.36 26.70
CA ALA A 837 -27.45 -17.59 25.40
C ALA A 837 -26.67 -18.60 24.56
N ILE A 838 -25.33 -18.57 24.58
CA ILE A 838 -24.49 -19.53 23.87
C ILE A 838 -24.67 -20.93 24.47
N ASN A 839 -24.63 -21.07 25.80
CA ASN A 839 -24.85 -22.34 26.48
C ASN A 839 -26.28 -22.87 26.23
N GLN A 840 -27.30 -22.01 26.29
CA GLN A 840 -28.67 -22.37 25.94
C GLN A 840 -28.78 -22.83 24.49
N ALA A 841 -28.11 -22.16 23.54
CA ALA A 841 -28.07 -22.58 22.15
C ALA A 841 -27.45 -23.97 21.97
N LEU A 842 -26.34 -24.25 22.65
CA LEU A 842 -25.68 -25.55 22.61
C LEU A 842 -26.50 -26.68 23.26
N HIS A 843 -27.14 -26.41 24.41
CA HIS A 843 -27.83 -27.43 25.22
C HIS A 843 -29.29 -27.64 24.84
N SER A 844 -30.04 -26.56 24.62
CA SER A 844 -31.48 -26.61 24.36
C SER A 844 -31.82 -26.75 22.88
N TYR A 845 -30.97 -26.22 22.00
CA TYR A 845 -31.26 -26.13 20.57
C TYR A 845 -30.27 -26.90 19.67
N ASN A 846 -29.33 -27.65 20.27
CA ASN A 846 -28.28 -28.39 19.55
C ASN A 846 -27.55 -27.54 18.49
N ALA A 847 -27.36 -26.26 18.76
CA ALA A 847 -26.69 -25.35 17.85
C ALA A 847 -25.24 -25.78 17.61
N LEU A 848 -24.73 -25.44 16.43
CA LEU A 848 -23.34 -25.67 16.04
C LEU A 848 -22.55 -24.37 16.13
N ILE A 849 -21.31 -24.43 16.61
CA ILE A 849 -20.44 -23.25 16.69
C ILE A 849 -19.19 -23.49 15.86
N PHE A 850 -18.90 -22.55 14.96
CA PHE A 850 -17.65 -22.51 14.22
C PHE A 850 -16.87 -21.25 14.59
N ALA A 851 -15.55 -21.35 14.68
CA ALA A 851 -14.70 -20.19 14.90
C ALA A 851 -13.40 -20.23 14.11
N SER A 852 -12.90 -19.05 13.74
CA SER A 852 -11.60 -18.88 13.09
C SER A 852 -10.81 -17.73 13.71
N GLY A 853 -9.48 -17.83 13.69
CA GLY A 853 -8.59 -16.76 14.14
C GLY A 853 -8.83 -16.38 15.60
N VAL A 854 -9.19 -15.12 15.81
CA VAL A 854 -9.51 -14.57 17.14
C VAL A 854 -10.68 -15.28 17.80
N GLY A 855 -11.71 -15.66 17.02
CA GLY A 855 -12.87 -16.32 17.58
C GLY A 855 -12.51 -17.69 18.19
N ALA A 856 -11.65 -18.45 17.51
CA ALA A 856 -11.19 -19.75 18.01
C ALA A 856 -10.39 -19.58 19.31
N LYS A 857 -9.57 -18.52 19.38
CA LYS A 857 -8.85 -18.14 20.61
C LYS A 857 -9.79 -17.82 21.77
N ILE A 858 -10.87 -17.08 21.51
CA ILE A 858 -11.87 -16.73 22.53
C ILE A 858 -12.59 -17.98 23.04
N LEU A 859 -13.05 -18.85 22.14
CA LEU A 859 -13.71 -20.09 22.53
C LEU A 859 -12.78 -20.99 23.36
N PHE A 860 -11.49 -21.02 23.01
CA PHE A 860 -10.49 -21.73 23.78
C PHE A 860 -10.29 -21.12 25.18
N GLN A 861 -10.10 -19.81 25.27
CA GLN A 861 -9.93 -19.10 26.56
C GLN A 861 -11.16 -19.18 27.47
N LEU A 862 -12.35 -19.40 26.91
CA LEU A 862 -13.60 -19.53 27.67
C LEU A 862 -13.97 -20.99 28.01
N GLY A 863 -13.15 -21.97 27.62
CA GLY A 863 -13.35 -23.39 27.96
C GLY A 863 -14.23 -24.19 27.00
N PHE A 864 -14.82 -23.56 25.98
CA PHE A 864 -15.73 -24.23 25.04
C PHE A 864 -15.07 -25.37 24.25
N ILE A 865 -13.78 -25.27 23.94
CA ILE A 865 -13.06 -26.34 23.25
C ILE A 865 -12.65 -27.46 24.21
N GLU A 866 -12.24 -27.12 25.43
CA GLU A 866 -11.79 -28.09 26.44
C GLU A 866 -12.97 -28.94 26.92
N MET A 867 -14.07 -28.29 27.32
CA MET A 867 -15.17 -28.90 28.07
C MET A 867 -16.49 -28.94 27.28
N GLY A 868 -16.62 -28.16 26.20
CA GLY A 868 -17.86 -28.02 25.43
C GLY A 868 -18.84 -26.96 25.97
N ASN A 869 -18.53 -26.32 27.09
CA ASN A 869 -19.31 -25.22 27.68
C ASN A 869 -18.37 -24.21 28.38
N SER A 870 -18.95 -23.14 28.96
CA SER A 870 -18.21 -22.11 29.71
C SER A 870 -18.49 -22.11 31.23
N GLU A 871 -19.01 -23.21 31.78
CA GLU A 871 -19.45 -23.28 33.18
C GLU A 871 -18.28 -23.44 34.14
N GLU A 872 -17.26 -24.21 33.73
CA GLU A 872 -16.06 -24.45 34.51
C GLU A 872 -14.93 -23.49 34.13
N LYS A 873 -14.01 -23.24 35.08
CA LYS A 873 -12.82 -22.44 34.80
C LYS A 873 -11.90 -23.23 33.84
N PRO A 874 -11.53 -22.65 32.68
CA PRO A 874 -10.67 -23.33 31.72
C PRO A 874 -9.26 -23.52 32.30
N LYS A 875 -8.66 -24.69 32.04
CA LYS A 875 -7.28 -24.98 32.48
C LYS A 875 -6.28 -24.29 31.57
N PHE A 876 -6.64 -24.08 30.31
CA PHE A 876 -5.79 -23.48 29.29
C PHE A 876 -5.93 -21.95 29.20
N SER A 877 -5.40 -21.21 30.18
CA SER A 877 -5.51 -19.74 30.23
C SER A 877 -4.24 -18.97 29.81
N ASN A 878 -3.08 -19.64 29.71
CA ASN A 878 -1.80 -18.99 29.44
C ASN A 878 -1.35 -19.19 27.98
N PHE A 879 -1.12 -18.07 27.28
CA PHE A 879 -0.64 -18.05 25.90
C PHE A 879 0.81 -17.56 25.85
N ASN A 880 1.75 -18.39 25.39
CA ASN A 880 3.12 -17.96 25.15
C ASN A 880 3.27 -17.43 23.72
N GLN A 881 3.84 -16.24 23.58
CA GLN A 881 4.15 -15.63 22.29
C GLN A 881 5.34 -16.34 21.64
N VAL A 882 5.18 -16.73 20.37
CA VAL A 882 6.28 -17.21 19.53
C VAL A 882 6.44 -16.26 18.36
N GLU A 883 7.68 -15.86 18.08
CA GLU A 883 7.97 -15.06 16.90
C GLU A 883 7.82 -15.94 15.66
N THR A 884 6.83 -15.66 14.80
CA THR A 884 6.63 -16.34 13.52
C THR A 884 6.66 -15.37 12.35
N PRO A 885 7.08 -15.80 11.14
CA PRO A 885 6.96 -14.95 9.96
C PRO A 885 5.48 -14.76 9.60
N LEU A 886 5.01 -13.52 9.69
CA LEU A 886 3.60 -13.15 9.45
C LEU A 886 3.21 -13.16 7.95
N ASN A 887 4.19 -13.29 7.04
CA ASN A 887 4.01 -13.09 5.60
C ASN A 887 4.15 -14.35 4.76
N LYS A 888 4.15 -15.53 5.40
CA LYS A 888 4.24 -16.83 4.72
C LYS A 888 2.93 -17.58 4.82
N LEU A 889 2.63 -18.35 3.77
CA LEU A 889 1.58 -19.36 3.83
C LEU A 889 2.15 -20.63 4.43
N PHE A 890 1.52 -21.10 5.49
CA PHE A 890 1.79 -22.39 6.10
C PHE A 890 0.81 -23.42 5.53
N ARG A 891 1.24 -24.67 5.46
CA ARG A 891 0.38 -25.78 5.05
C ARG A 891 -0.06 -26.54 6.28
N PHE A 892 -1.27 -27.07 6.25
CA PHE A 892 -1.79 -27.97 7.27
C PHE A 892 -2.54 -29.15 6.65
N SER A 893 -2.48 -30.30 7.31
CA SER A 893 -3.26 -31.49 6.99
C SER A 893 -4.41 -31.66 7.98
N LEU A 894 -5.51 -32.24 7.49
CA LEU A 894 -6.57 -32.77 8.34
C LEU A 894 -6.17 -34.16 8.84
N ILE A 895 -6.08 -34.33 10.16
CA ILE A 895 -5.65 -35.59 10.78
C ILE A 895 -6.82 -36.41 11.34
N ASN A 896 -7.94 -35.78 11.69
CA ASN A 896 -9.14 -36.47 12.14
C ASN A 896 -10.38 -35.94 11.42
N LYS A 897 -10.88 -36.73 10.47
CA LYS A 897 -12.11 -36.44 9.72
C LYS A 897 -13.37 -37.05 10.34
N ASN A 898 -13.23 -37.86 11.40
CA ASN A 898 -14.36 -38.56 12.05
C ASN A 898 -15.11 -37.63 13.00
N ASN A 899 -15.53 -36.47 12.51
CA ASN A 899 -16.36 -35.52 13.24
C ASN A 899 -17.40 -34.93 12.30
N LEU A 900 -18.42 -34.30 12.88
CA LEU A 900 -19.55 -33.72 12.16
C LEU A 900 -19.11 -32.82 11.01
N TRP A 901 -18.14 -31.94 11.25
CA TRP A 901 -17.70 -30.94 10.29
C TRP A 901 -16.94 -31.57 9.12
N LEU A 902 -16.17 -32.63 9.37
CA LEU A 902 -15.22 -33.17 8.39
C LEU A 902 -15.60 -34.53 7.78
N LYS A 903 -16.67 -35.20 8.21
CA LYS A 903 -16.98 -36.60 7.85
C LYS A 903 -17.00 -36.89 6.34
N ASN A 904 -17.51 -35.96 5.54
CA ASN A 904 -17.58 -36.10 4.08
C ASN A 904 -16.56 -35.23 3.33
N THR A 905 -15.49 -34.78 4.01
CA THR A 905 -14.51 -33.90 3.38
C THR A 905 -13.52 -34.65 2.51
N THR A 906 -13.37 -34.21 1.27
CA THR A 906 -12.43 -34.78 0.30
C THR A 906 -11.04 -34.18 0.44
N ILE A 907 -10.97 -32.94 0.92
CA ILE A 907 -9.74 -32.17 1.09
C ILE A 907 -8.86 -32.77 2.19
N ASN A 908 -7.56 -32.93 1.93
CA ASN A 908 -6.61 -33.44 2.93
C ASN A 908 -5.66 -32.36 3.44
N CYS A 909 -5.23 -31.44 2.56
CA CYS A 909 -4.26 -30.39 2.87
C CYS A 909 -4.78 -29.03 2.45
N CYS A 910 -4.46 -28.00 3.22
CA CYS A 910 -4.84 -26.61 2.97
C CYS A 910 -3.71 -25.66 3.37
N ASN A 911 -3.88 -24.38 3.04
CA ASN A 911 -2.98 -23.30 3.44
C ASN A 911 -3.60 -22.47 4.57
N CYS A 912 -2.78 -21.85 5.39
CA CYS A 912 -3.19 -20.82 6.34
C CYS A 912 -2.11 -19.75 6.46
N SER A 913 -2.52 -18.54 6.81
CA SER A 913 -1.61 -17.44 7.15
C SER A 913 -1.65 -17.20 8.64
N ILE A 914 -0.51 -16.83 9.22
CA ILE A 914 -0.43 -16.42 10.62
C ILE A 914 -0.34 -14.90 10.64
N SER A 915 -1.40 -14.28 11.13
CA SER A 915 -1.66 -12.84 11.10
C SER A 915 -1.15 -12.06 12.28
N SER A 916 -0.96 -12.71 13.43
CA SER A 916 -0.47 -12.07 14.65
C SER A 916 0.42 -13.03 15.43
N LYS A 917 1.47 -12.47 16.07
CA LYS A 917 2.27 -13.18 17.09
C LYS A 917 1.42 -13.69 18.26
N ASN A 918 0.20 -13.18 18.42
CA ASN A 918 -0.73 -13.53 19.49
C ASN A 918 -1.69 -14.68 19.14
N ASN A 919 -1.60 -15.26 17.93
CA ASN A 919 -2.42 -16.40 17.50
C ASN A 919 -1.71 -17.75 17.75
N HIS A 920 -0.66 -17.75 18.57
CA HIS A 920 0.13 -18.93 18.93
C HIS A 920 -0.29 -19.55 20.24
N PHE A 921 -0.43 -20.87 20.23
CA PHE A 921 -0.82 -21.68 21.38
C PHE A 921 0.32 -22.63 21.73
N LYS A 922 1.00 -22.36 22.86
CA LYS A 922 1.92 -23.33 23.46
C LYS A 922 1.16 -24.08 24.54
N LEU A 923 0.51 -25.16 24.14
CA LEU A 923 -0.08 -26.10 25.09
C LEU A 923 1.04 -27.00 25.68
N PRO A 924 0.99 -27.32 26.98
CA PRO A 924 1.75 -28.41 27.56
C PRO A 924 1.59 -29.70 26.74
N LEU A 925 2.70 -30.41 26.49
CA LEU A 925 2.74 -31.67 25.74
C LEU A 925 1.69 -32.69 26.21
N ILE A 926 1.55 -32.83 27.54
CA ILE A 926 0.60 -33.74 28.20
C ILE A 926 -0.84 -33.45 27.77
N GLU A 927 -1.19 -32.19 27.56
CA GLU A 927 -2.54 -31.77 27.20
C GLU A 927 -2.81 -31.99 25.71
N ILE A 928 -1.81 -31.74 24.86
CA ILE A 928 -1.86 -32.05 23.42
C ILE A 928 -2.08 -33.56 23.23
N GLU A 929 -1.35 -34.40 23.96
CA GLU A 929 -1.51 -35.85 23.92
C GLU A 929 -2.92 -36.29 24.36
N LYS A 930 -3.49 -35.66 25.40
CA LYS A 930 -4.86 -35.93 25.84
C LYS A 930 -5.87 -35.54 24.76
N MET A 931 -5.74 -34.35 24.16
CA MET A 931 -6.63 -33.89 23.08
C MET A 931 -6.52 -34.78 21.85
N LEU A 932 -5.33 -35.26 21.50
CA LEU A 932 -5.12 -36.24 20.43
C LEU A 932 -5.82 -37.56 20.72
N LYS A 933 -5.65 -38.11 21.92
CA LYS A 933 -6.33 -39.36 22.35
C LYS A 933 -7.86 -39.22 22.32
N ASN A 934 -8.37 -38.05 22.67
CA ASN A 934 -9.80 -37.74 22.63
C ASN A 934 -10.31 -37.41 21.21
N GLY A 935 -9.45 -37.39 20.20
CA GLY A 935 -9.82 -37.03 18.82
C GLY A 935 -10.17 -35.55 18.62
N GLN A 936 -9.83 -34.68 19.57
CA GLN A 936 -10.18 -33.25 19.54
C GLN A 936 -9.30 -32.42 18.61
N ILE A 937 -8.10 -32.89 18.24
CA ILE A 937 -7.27 -32.22 17.24
C ILE A 937 -7.66 -32.74 15.86
N ILE A 938 -8.16 -31.85 15.01
CA ILE A 938 -8.67 -32.19 13.67
C ILE A 938 -7.70 -31.79 12.56
N ALA A 939 -6.80 -30.84 12.82
CA ALA A 939 -5.81 -30.38 11.84
C ALA A 939 -4.47 -30.01 12.50
N GLN A 940 -3.37 -30.29 11.81
CA GLN A 940 -2.00 -29.96 12.19
C GLN A 940 -1.23 -29.46 10.99
N TYR A 941 -0.26 -28.58 11.20
CA TYR A 941 0.59 -28.07 10.13
C TYR A 941 1.53 -29.15 9.55
N ASN A 942 2.00 -28.93 8.32
CA ASN A 942 2.95 -29.78 7.61
C ASN A 942 4.30 -29.07 7.48
N TYR A 943 5.36 -29.55 8.13
CA TYR A 943 6.63 -28.81 8.24
C TYR A 943 7.71 -29.18 7.24
N ASP A 944 7.63 -30.35 6.62
CA ASP A 944 8.74 -30.96 5.85
C ASP A 944 9.18 -30.18 4.59
N LYS A 945 8.61 -29.01 4.33
CA LYS A 945 8.79 -28.27 3.08
C LYS A 945 9.10 -26.78 3.23
N PHE A 946 9.27 -26.17 4.41
CA PHE A 946 9.48 -24.71 4.50
C PHE A 946 10.96 -24.28 4.60
N ALA A 947 11.32 -23.18 3.94
CA ALA A 947 12.61 -22.52 4.15
C ALA A 947 12.48 -21.49 5.29
N ILE A 948 13.23 -21.72 6.37
CA ILE A 948 13.21 -20.89 7.58
C ILE A 948 14.54 -20.12 7.68
N SER A 949 14.52 -18.86 8.12
CA SER A 949 15.75 -18.09 8.32
C SER A 949 16.54 -18.62 9.52
N SER A 950 17.86 -18.42 9.56
CA SER A 950 18.70 -18.93 10.66
C SER A 950 18.30 -18.40 12.04
N ASN A 951 17.62 -17.27 12.10
CA ASN A 951 17.21 -16.57 13.32
C ASN A 951 15.85 -17.07 13.86
N GLN A 952 15.20 -17.98 13.14
CA GLN A 952 13.84 -18.46 13.39
C GLN A 952 13.80 -19.90 13.96
N LYS A 953 14.90 -20.37 14.58
CA LYS A 953 15.05 -21.77 15.07
C LYS A 953 13.91 -22.23 16.00
N ASN A 954 13.39 -21.36 16.85
CA ASN A 954 12.37 -21.70 17.85
C ASN A 954 10.97 -21.95 17.25
N ILE A 955 10.76 -21.69 15.95
CA ILE A 955 9.48 -21.89 15.28
C ILE A 955 9.23 -23.36 14.99
N LYS A 956 10.26 -24.14 14.65
CA LYS A 956 10.10 -25.56 14.30
C LYS A 956 9.55 -26.37 15.49
N ASP A 957 10.24 -26.29 16.64
CA ASP A 957 9.89 -27.03 17.86
C ASP A 957 8.53 -26.61 18.44
N PHE A 958 8.14 -25.35 18.25
CA PHE A 958 6.83 -24.86 18.64
C PHE A 958 5.74 -25.42 17.74
N MET A 959 5.97 -25.33 16.43
CA MET A 959 4.96 -25.66 15.46
C MET A 959 4.72 -27.19 15.45
N ASP A 960 5.73 -28.05 15.50
CA ASP A 960 5.62 -29.54 15.48
C ASP A 960 4.54 -30.14 16.41
N LEU A 961 4.13 -29.41 17.46
CA LEU A 961 3.15 -29.83 18.46
C LEU A 961 1.85 -29.00 18.46
N SER A 962 1.83 -27.84 17.80
CA SER A 962 0.69 -26.92 17.85
C SER A 962 -0.46 -27.37 16.95
N PRO A 963 -1.70 -27.47 17.48
CA PRO A 963 -2.87 -27.73 16.64
C PRO A 963 -3.16 -26.55 15.71
N VAL A 964 -3.71 -26.85 14.53
CA VAL A 964 -4.28 -25.85 13.61
C VAL A 964 -5.79 -25.78 13.77
N GLY A 965 -6.42 -26.95 13.88
CA GLY A 965 -7.86 -27.10 14.03
C GLY A 965 -8.18 -27.99 15.23
N ILE A 966 -9.19 -27.57 15.98
CA ILE A 966 -9.63 -28.20 17.24
C ILE A 966 -11.16 -28.32 17.28
N THR A 967 -11.65 -29.31 18.01
CA THR A 967 -13.08 -29.52 18.26
C THR A 967 -13.38 -29.78 19.74
N SER A 968 -14.59 -29.46 20.18
CA SER A 968 -15.09 -29.88 21.49
C SER A 968 -15.21 -31.41 21.58
N PRO A 969 -15.26 -32.00 22.78
CA PRO A 969 -15.43 -33.45 22.96
C PRO A 969 -16.69 -34.01 22.27
N LYS A 970 -17.76 -33.20 22.19
CA LYS A 970 -19.02 -33.58 21.51
C LYS A 970 -19.01 -33.36 20.00
N GLY A 971 -18.01 -32.66 19.45
CA GLY A 971 -17.92 -32.37 18.01
C GLY A 971 -18.79 -31.22 17.50
N ASN A 972 -19.63 -30.62 18.35
CA ASN A 972 -20.56 -29.54 17.99
C ASN A 972 -19.90 -28.15 17.90
N ILE A 973 -18.69 -27.98 18.44
CA ILE A 973 -17.91 -26.75 18.38
C ILE A 973 -16.60 -27.04 17.65
N CYS A 974 -16.33 -26.32 16.56
CA CYS A 974 -15.09 -26.44 15.78
C CYS A 974 -14.38 -25.10 15.69
N GLY A 975 -13.06 -25.09 15.86
CA GLY A 975 -12.23 -23.89 15.80
C GLY A 975 -10.99 -24.11 14.94
N PHE A 976 -10.69 -23.17 14.05
CA PHE A 976 -9.37 -23.03 13.43
C PHE A 976 -8.62 -21.87 14.06
N LEU A 977 -7.44 -22.16 14.63
CA LEU A 977 -6.61 -21.16 15.28
C LEU A 977 -6.11 -20.07 14.32
N PRO A 978 -5.68 -20.40 13.08
CA PRO A 978 -5.47 -19.38 12.05
C PRO A 978 -6.78 -19.05 11.31
N SER A 979 -6.85 -17.85 10.74
CA SER A 979 -7.96 -17.39 9.90
C SER A 979 -7.90 -18.06 8.51
N ILE A 980 -8.31 -19.33 8.41
CA ILE A 980 -8.21 -20.11 7.18
C ILE A 980 -9.04 -19.54 6.01
N GLU A 981 -10.08 -18.75 6.31
CA GLU A 981 -10.87 -18.04 5.31
C GLU A 981 -10.05 -17.00 4.54
N LYS A 982 -8.96 -16.51 5.13
CA LYS A 982 -8.08 -15.52 4.49
C LYS A 982 -7.23 -16.09 3.36
N CYS A 983 -7.23 -17.42 3.22
CA CYS A 983 -6.41 -18.14 2.26
C CYS A 983 -7.23 -18.81 1.15
N ILE A 984 -8.54 -18.55 1.04
CA ILE A 984 -9.45 -19.19 0.06
C ILE A 984 -9.06 -18.97 -1.41
N HIS A 985 -8.26 -17.95 -1.71
CA HIS A 985 -7.78 -17.66 -3.06
C HIS A 985 -6.34 -18.11 -3.32
N THR A 986 -5.65 -18.56 -2.27
CA THR A 986 -4.29 -19.10 -2.38
C THR A 986 -4.29 -20.56 -2.81
N SER A 987 -5.38 -21.29 -2.53
CA SER A 987 -5.61 -22.67 -2.93
C SER A 987 -7.11 -22.92 -3.09
N ILE A 988 -7.50 -23.77 -4.05
CA ILE A 988 -8.91 -24.14 -4.22
C ILE A 988 -9.40 -25.03 -3.08
N GLU A 989 -8.47 -25.78 -2.49
CA GLU A 989 -8.67 -26.67 -1.36
C GLU A 989 -9.20 -25.93 -0.14
N ASN A 990 -8.69 -24.72 0.14
CA ASN A 990 -9.18 -23.89 1.25
C ASN A 990 -10.66 -23.53 1.11
N TYR A 991 -11.09 -23.12 -0.09
CA TYR A 991 -12.49 -22.78 -0.35
C TYR A 991 -13.37 -24.02 -0.26
N LEU A 992 -12.95 -25.13 -0.89
CA LEU A 992 -13.68 -26.39 -0.87
C LEU A 992 -13.82 -26.95 0.55
N LEU A 993 -12.78 -26.86 1.38
CA LEU A 993 -12.84 -27.27 2.78
C LEU A 993 -13.97 -26.56 3.53
N LEU A 994 -14.04 -25.24 3.44
CA LEU A 994 -15.10 -24.46 4.10
C LEU A 994 -16.48 -24.83 3.57
N VAL A 995 -16.64 -24.98 2.24
CA VAL A 995 -17.91 -25.37 1.63
C VAL A 995 -18.35 -26.76 2.09
N GLU A 996 -17.46 -27.76 2.07
CA GLU A 996 -17.76 -29.12 2.53
C GLU A 996 -18.10 -29.14 4.02
N MET A 997 -17.36 -28.38 4.85
CA MET A 997 -17.63 -28.26 6.28
C MET A 997 -19.02 -27.71 6.58
N PHE A 998 -19.38 -26.58 5.97
CA PHE A 998 -20.69 -25.96 6.20
C PHE A 998 -21.82 -26.75 5.53
N THR A 999 -21.55 -27.50 4.46
CA THR A 999 -22.53 -28.43 3.87
C THR A 999 -22.82 -29.60 4.81
N ASN A 1000 -21.78 -30.16 5.46
CA ASN A 1000 -21.97 -31.20 6.48
C ASN A 1000 -22.78 -30.68 7.67
N ALA A 1001 -22.50 -29.45 8.12
CA ALA A 1001 -23.25 -28.80 9.19
C ALA A 1001 -24.72 -28.56 8.81
N TYR A 1002 -24.97 -28.09 7.59
CA TYR A 1002 -26.32 -27.86 7.06
C TYR A 1002 -27.13 -29.18 7.03
N ASN A 1003 -26.54 -30.25 6.47
CA ASN A 1003 -27.17 -31.58 6.37
C ASN A 1003 -27.42 -32.28 7.71
N TYR A 1004 -26.82 -31.81 8.80
CA TYR A 1004 -27.05 -32.34 10.14
C TYR A 1004 -28.14 -31.57 10.89
N LEU A 1005 -28.31 -30.29 10.55
CA LEU A 1005 -29.35 -29.44 11.12
C LEU A 1005 -30.71 -29.65 10.42
N ASP A 1006 -30.67 -29.99 9.12
CA ASP A 1006 -31.78 -30.53 8.34
C ASP A 1006 -32.05 -32.00 8.71
#